data_AF-A0A7U4DKX3-F1
#
_entry.id   AF-A0A7U4DKX3-F1
#
_cell.length_a   1.000
_cell.length_b   1.000
_cell.length_c   1.000
_cell.angle_alpha   90.00
_cell.angle_beta   90.00
_cell.angle_gamma   90.00
#
_symmetry.space_group_name_H-M   'P 1'
#
loop_
_entity.id
_entity.type
_entity.pdbx_description
1 polymer ?
#
loop_
_entity_poly.entity_id
_entity_poly.type
_entity_poly.pdbx_seq_one_letter_code
_entity_poly.pdbx_strand_id
1 'polypeptide(L)'
;MSRDKALQFIHELENQFNKKEIEAEKGLTVELLKLHTLFFAMENEKYGEKLTNIITREELKNRRGNVKETIQSLYRTLESIEPSLSGVFLNDTFKNIEETTLYKLVVLLERYGLTKTEYQNNEATTVFFETLIKELLASSKGYDFTPDGLSQLMIQALKPITGSVYDGTAGIANILVDAYRYAKGKGKDISVYGQEINEELYVIGKLNLFVNHILPEQGDMKLGDTIRDPKWLENGRLMQFDYIMMNFPFGLRDWGYEFAINDPYHRFELYALPSKSQGDYSFILHALASLNQEGKAALIVPFGTLVRGAAERKIRSILLKDDVIESIVSLPNNLFSGTGIQVALLLLNKHKPSHKKGKVQFINAEGDYERTRTQKYLTSKHVQKIIETLEAYENKEKYSRIVTIDEIAENNWDLNPSLYFIHVELDTEFGKIVFNKKKYEGEAENLVQIGDIAEVIRGVNLPSRRQIENTDGELFPVIQIRDIENGEIRFETIDEFPIQTRDVQRVTAQPGDILVSSRGTQQKIAVVPEYDGMILVSNMFIIIRLHSTKEVDPVYVKRFLESPIGQYFFEAHQSGSIATVLTPNDIRSIELPLLPIEQQQEMIRQLEEADELIRKAYEERKKKYFDAYQKFGIGAFIRPMTK
;
A
#
# COMPACT_ATOMS: atom_id res chain seq x y z
N MET A 1 -33.43 -0.32 -11.22
CA MET A 1 -34.32 -1.51 -11.28
C MET A 1 -33.58 -2.80 -10.90
N SER A 2 -32.64 -3.32 -11.70
CA SER A 2 -31.95 -4.58 -11.37
C SER A 2 -31.09 -4.51 -10.10
N ARG A 3 -30.41 -3.39 -9.86
CA ARG A 3 -29.71 -3.11 -8.60
C ARG A 3 -30.66 -3.09 -7.39
N ASP A 4 -31.79 -2.40 -7.51
CA ASP A 4 -32.78 -2.31 -6.44
C ASP A 4 -33.38 -3.69 -6.11
N LYS A 5 -33.61 -4.51 -7.13
CA LYS A 5 -34.01 -5.91 -6.97
C LYS A 5 -32.94 -6.74 -6.26
N ALA A 6 -31.67 -6.58 -6.61
CA ALA A 6 -30.58 -7.26 -5.90
C ALA A 6 -30.52 -6.85 -4.42
N LEU A 7 -30.66 -5.56 -4.11
CA LEU A 7 -30.73 -5.07 -2.73
C LEU A 7 -31.95 -5.60 -1.98
N GLN A 8 -33.12 -5.65 -2.63
CA GLN A 8 -34.32 -6.27 -2.06
C GLN A 8 -34.12 -7.77 -1.81
N PHE A 9 -33.52 -8.49 -2.77
CA PHE A 9 -33.19 -9.90 -2.63
C PHE A 9 -32.25 -10.14 -1.44
N ILE A 10 -31.19 -9.32 -1.30
CA ILE A 10 -30.25 -9.39 -0.18
C ILE A 10 -30.97 -9.16 1.15
N HIS A 11 -31.87 -8.18 1.21
CA HIS A 11 -32.67 -7.95 2.41
C HIS A 11 -33.52 -9.17 2.80
N GLU A 12 -34.18 -9.81 1.83
CA GLU A 12 -34.96 -11.04 2.07
C GLU A 12 -34.06 -12.23 2.43
N LEU A 13 -32.86 -12.31 1.85
CA LEU A 13 -31.86 -13.32 2.19
C LEU A 13 -31.44 -13.18 3.67
N GLU A 14 -31.12 -11.97 4.12
CA GLU A 14 -30.77 -11.66 5.52
C GLU A 14 -31.93 -11.88 6.50
N ASN A 15 -33.18 -11.77 6.04
CA ASN A 15 -34.36 -12.07 6.86
C ASN A 15 -34.57 -13.59 7.04
N GLN A 16 -34.19 -14.40 6.04
CA GLN A 16 -34.36 -15.87 6.07
C GLN A 16 -33.18 -16.61 6.66
N PHE A 17 -31.96 -16.13 6.38
CA PHE A 17 -30.71 -16.63 6.92
C PHE A 17 -30.21 -15.58 7.89
N ASN A 18 -30.07 -15.91 9.16
CA ASN A 18 -29.56 -14.96 10.14
C ASN A 18 -28.21 -14.40 9.64
N LYS A 19 -27.90 -13.11 9.85
CA LYS A 19 -26.64 -12.51 9.39
C LYS A 19 -25.40 -13.32 9.82
N LYS A 20 -25.45 -13.89 11.04
CA LYS A 20 -24.44 -14.82 11.53
C LYS A 20 -24.38 -16.15 10.78
N GLU A 21 -25.50 -16.66 10.25
CA GLU A 21 -25.51 -17.87 9.41
C GLU A 21 -24.94 -17.59 8.03
N ILE A 22 -25.25 -16.44 7.42
CA ILE A 22 -24.63 -16.02 6.15
C ILE A 22 -23.12 -15.84 6.31
N GLU A 23 -22.68 -15.27 7.44
CA GLU A 23 -21.26 -15.11 7.76
C GLU A 23 -20.57 -16.40 8.26
N ALA A 24 -21.31 -17.35 8.85
CA ALA A 24 -20.77 -18.59 9.43
C ALA A 24 -20.83 -19.81 8.49
N GLU A 25 -21.80 -19.89 7.59
CA GLU A 25 -21.84 -20.89 6.52
C GLU A 25 -20.85 -20.48 5.43
N LYS A 26 -19.57 -20.81 5.65
CA LYS A 26 -18.51 -20.67 4.65
C LYS A 26 -19.00 -21.19 3.29
N GLY A 27 -19.12 -20.28 2.33
CA GLY A 27 -19.47 -20.60 0.95
C GLY A 27 -20.94 -20.45 0.56
N LEU A 28 -21.84 -20.00 1.45
CA LEU A 28 -23.23 -19.69 1.09
C LEU A 28 -23.30 -18.62 -0.02
N THR A 29 -22.52 -17.55 0.11
CA THR A 29 -22.44 -16.48 -0.90
C THR A 29 -21.94 -16.99 -2.24
N VAL A 30 -20.92 -17.86 -2.24
CA VAL A 30 -20.38 -18.46 -3.46
C VAL A 30 -21.42 -19.33 -4.14
N GLU A 31 -22.16 -20.13 -3.37
CA GLU A 31 -23.22 -20.97 -3.90
C GLU A 31 -24.40 -20.17 -4.45
N LEU A 32 -24.75 -19.05 -3.82
CA LEU A 32 -25.72 -18.11 -4.35
C LEU A 32 -25.30 -17.58 -5.73
N LEU A 33 -24.02 -17.21 -5.89
CA LEU A 33 -23.47 -16.76 -7.18
C LEU A 33 -23.52 -17.86 -8.24
N LYS A 34 -23.23 -19.12 -7.86
CA LYS A 34 -23.37 -20.29 -8.74
C LYS A 34 -24.82 -20.51 -9.17
N LEU A 35 -25.77 -20.46 -8.25
CA LEU A 35 -27.20 -20.63 -8.55
C LEU A 35 -27.72 -19.52 -9.46
N HIS A 36 -27.34 -18.27 -9.22
CA HIS A 36 -27.64 -17.16 -10.12
C HIS A 36 -27.09 -17.41 -11.53
N THR A 37 -25.84 -17.88 -11.63
CA THR A 37 -25.20 -18.21 -12.91
C THR A 37 -25.90 -19.37 -13.63
N LEU A 38 -26.34 -20.39 -12.89
CA LEU A 38 -27.15 -21.48 -13.44
C LEU A 38 -28.49 -20.95 -13.95
N PHE A 39 -29.18 -20.10 -13.21
CA PHE A 39 -30.46 -19.53 -13.63
C PHE A 39 -30.32 -18.66 -14.88
N PHE A 40 -29.23 -17.91 -14.98
CA PHE A 40 -28.84 -17.23 -16.20
C PHE A 40 -28.66 -18.22 -17.36
N ALA A 41 -27.89 -19.29 -17.16
CA ALA A 41 -27.66 -20.29 -18.21
C ALA A 41 -28.95 -21.00 -18.64
N MET A 42 -29.86 -21.31 -17.71
CA MET A 42 -31.15 -21.95 -18.00
C MET A 42 -32.05 -21.11 -18.90
N GLU A 43 -31.96 -19.77 -18.82
CA GLU A 43 -32.77 -18.86 -19.64
C GLU A 43 -32.01 -18.33 -20.88
N ASN A 44 -30.74 -18.69 -21.03
CA ASN A 44 -29.91 -18.31 -22.16
C ASN A 44 -30.12 -19.27 -23.35
N GLU A 45 -30.17 -18.73 -24.57
CA GLU A 45 -30.44 -19.51 -25.79
C GLU A 45 -29.41 -20.63 -26.06
N LYS A 46 -28.13 -20.42 -25.70
CA LYS A 46 -27.05 -21.40 -25.96
C LYS A 46 -27.13 -22.62 -25.02
N TYR A 47 -27.50 -22.41 -23.76
CA TYR A 47 -27.44 -23.44 -22.72
C TYR A 47 -28.82 -23.97 -22.31
N GLY A 48 -29.86 -23.15 -22.45
CA GLY A 48 -31.17 -23.34 -21.85
C GLY A 48 -31.88 -24.61 -22.30
N GLU A 49 -31.82 -24.97 -23.59
CA GLU A 49 -32.52 -26.17 -24.10
C GLU A 49 -32.07 -27.45 -23.37
N LYS A 50 -30.75 -27.66 -23.26
CA LYS A 50 -30.20 -28.85 -22.60
C LYS A 50 -30.47 -28.87 -21.10
N LEU A 51 -30.45 -27.70 -20.45
CA LEU A 51 -30.71 -27.59 -19.01
C LEU A 51 -32.19 -27.76 -18.68
N THR A 52 -33.08 -27.15 -19.45
CA THR A 52 -34.54 -27.21 -19.25
C THR A 52 -35.13 -28.59 -19.59
N ASN A 53 -34.46 -29.39 -20.44
CA ASN A 53 -34.78 -30.80 -20.64
C ASN A 53 -34.60 -31.65 -19.36
N ILE A 54 -33.78 -31.20 -18.40
CA ILE A 54 -33.65 -31.84 -17.09
C ILE A 54 -34.81 -31.38 -16.20
N ILE A 55 -34.96 -30.06 -16.06
CA ILE A 55 -36.02 -29.41 -15.28
C ILE A 55 -36.05 -27.91 -15.60
N THR A 56 -37.23 -27.29 -15.60
CA THR A 56 -37.36 -25.82 -15.65
C THR A 56 -37.13 -25.18 -14.28
N ARG A 57 -36.85 -23.87 -14.24
CA ARG A 57 -36.73 -23.14 -12.95
C ARG A 57 -38.01 -23.19 -12.11
N GLU A 58 -39.16 -23.05 -12.76
CA GLU A 58 -40.46 -23.09 -12.08
C GLU A 58 -40.71 -24.46 -11.45
N GLU A 59 -40.38 -25.54 -12.15
CA GLU A 59 -40.45 -26.90 -11.61
C GLU A 59 -39.43 -27.14 -10.50
N LEU A 60 -38.20 -26.62 -10.64
CA LEU A 60 -37.14 -26.74 -9.63
C LEU A 60 -37.57 -26.12 -8.30
N LYS A 61 -38.18 -24.93 -8.33
CA LYS A 61 -38.73 -24.26 -7.14
C LYS A 61 -39.83 -25.09 -6.45
N ASN A 62 -40.65 -25.80 -7.22
CA ASN A 62 -41.79 -26.56 -6.69
C ASN A 62 -41.41 -27.99 -6.26
N ARG A 63 -40.13 -28.37 -6.40
CA ARG A 63 -39.65 -29.72 -6.11
C ARG A 63 -39.54 -29.97 -4.61
N ARG A 64 -40.17 -31.05 -4.12
CA ARG A 64 -40.26 -31.38 -2.68
C ARG A 64 -39.10 -32.24 -2.13
N GLY A 65 -38.14 -32.63 -2.96
CA GLY A 65 -36.98 -33.43 -2.57
C GLY A 65 -36.03 -33.73 -3.73
N ASN A 66 -34.82 -34.20 -3.40
CA ASN A 66 -33.71 -34.41 -4.33
C ASN A 66 -33.28 -33.13 -5.07
N VAL A 67 -33.41 -31.99 -4.40
CA VAL A 67 -33.06 -30.68 -4.97
C VAL A 67 -31.56 -30.61 -5.20
N LYS A 68 -30.77 -31.14 -4.25
CA LYS A 68 -29.32 -31.13 -4.33
C LYS A 68 -28.81 -32.00 -5.49
N GLU A 69 -29.33 -33.21 -5.66
CA GLU A 69 -28.96 -34.09 -6.79
C GLU A 69 -29.37 -33.49 -8.14
N THR A 70 -30.49 -32.77 -8.17
CA THR A 70 -30.95 -32.10 -9.40
C THR A 70 -30.05 -30.94 -9.77
N ILE A 71 -29.71 -30.07 -8.82
CA ILE A 71 -28.76 -28.97 -9.02
C ILE A 71 -27.39 -29.55 -9.44
N GLN A 72 -26.95 -30.64 -8.82
CA GLN A 72 -25.72 -31.33 -9.22
C GLN A 72 -25.76 -31.80 -10.68
N SER A 73 -26.89 -32.36 -11.14
CA SER A 73 -27.06 -32.76 -12.54
C SER A 73 -27.03 -31.56 -13.50
N LEU A 74 -27.68 -30.46 -13.13
CA LEU A 74 -27.69 -29.21 -13.88
C LEU A 74 -26.28 -28.62 -13.97
N TYR A 75 -25.54 -28.55 -12.87
CA TYR A 75 -24.14 -28.12 -12.84
C TYR A 75 -23.24 -28.99 -13.72
N ARG A 76 -23.31 -30.32 -13.62
CA ARG A 76 -22.55 -31.22 -14.51
C ARG A 76 -22.86 -30.97 -15.99
N THR A 77 -24.14 -30.74 -16.29
CA THR A 77 -24.60 -30.50 -17.65
C THR A 77 -24.05 -29.17 -18.16
N LEU A 78 -24.11 -28.11 -17.35
CA LEU A 78 -23.55 -26.82 -17.70
C LEU A 78 -22.03 -26.89 -17.93
N GLU A 79 -21.28 -27.52 -17.02
CA GLU A 79 -19.83 -27.74 -17.17
C GLU A 79 -19.49 -28.59 -18.42
N SER A 80 -20.36 -29.53 -18.79
CA SER A 80 -20.17 -30.32 -20.02
C SER A 80 -20.46 -29.51 -21.30
N ILE A 81 -21.38 -28.54 -21.26
CA ILE A 81 -21.69 -27.68 -22.41
C ILE A 81 -20.64 -26.58 -22.54
N GLU A 82 -20.15 -26.08 -21.42
CA GLU A 82 -19.14 -25.03 -21.33
C GLU A 82 -17.92 -25.54 -20.53
N PRO A 83 -16.98 -26.27 -21.19
CA PRO A 83 -15.83 -26.89 -20.54
C PRO A 83 -14.93 -25.91 -19.79
N SER A 84 -14.97 -24.61 -20.13
CA SER A 84 -14.25 -23.60 -19.37
C SER A 84 -14.73 -23.50 -17.92
N LEU A 85 -15.96 -23.89 -17.61
CA LEU A 85 -16.49 -23.92 -16.25
C LEU A 85 -16.20 -25.23 -15.49
N SER A 86 -15.42 -26.14 -16.07
CA SER A 86 -15.09 -27.43 -15.44
C SER A 86 -14.52 -27.26 -14.04
N GLY A 87 -15.17 -27.89 -13.05
CA GLY A 87 -14.74 -27.85 -11.64
C GLY A 87 -15.12 -26.57 -10.90
N VAL A 88 -15.86 -25.64 -11.52
CA VAL A 88 -16.30 -24.39 -10.88
C VAL A 88 -17.48 -24.64 -9.94
N PHE A 89 -18.41 -25.52 -10.30
CA PHE A 89 -19.66 -25.68 -9.56
C PHE A 89 -19.58 -26.76 -8.49
N LEU A 90 -18.97 -27.91 -8.78
CA LEU A 90 -19.00 -29.12 -7.95
C LEU A 90 -17.81 -29.26 -6.98
N ASN A 91 -17.37 -28.15 -6.42
CA ASN A 91 -16.30 -28.10 -5.42
C ASN A 91 -16.79 -28.46 -4.00
N ASP A 92 -15.88 -28.42 -3.03
CA ASP A 92 -16.19 -28.81 -1.64
C ASP A 92 -17.24 -27.91 -0.98
N THR A 93 -17.33 -26.63 -1.38
CA THR A 93 -18.41 -25.74 -0.96
C THR A 93 -19.78 -26.33 -1.24
N PHE A 94 -20.04 -26.79 -2.48
CA PHE A 94 -21.33 -27.37 -2.84
C PHE A 94 -21.62 -28.68 -2.07
N LYS A 95 -20.58 -29.50 -1.85
CA LYS A 95 -20.73 -30.77 -1.11
C LYS A 95 -21.21 -30.53 0.32
N ASN A 96 -20.72 -29.47 0.96
CA ASN A 96 -20.99 -29.16 2.37
C ASN A 96 -22.31 -28.41 2.61
N ILE A 97 -22.96 -27.88 1.57
CA ILE A 97 -24.23 -27.16 1.74
C ILE A 97 -25.39 -28.16 1.85
N GLU A 98 -26.19 -28.01 2.89
CA GLU A 98 -27.36 -28.85 3.14
C GLU A 98 -28.45 -28.69 2.07
N GLU A 99 -29.20 -29.76 1.78
CA GLU A 99 -30.28 -29.72 0.77
C GLU A 99 -31.35 -28.66 1.13
N THR A 100 -31.66 -28.52 2.43
CA THR A 100 -32.64 -27.53 2.90
C THR A 100 -32.18 -26.10 2.65
N THR A 101 -30.88 -25.83 2.79
CA THR A 101 -30.27 -24.53 2.48
C THR A 101 -30.31 -24.26 0.98
N LEU A 102 -29.93 -25.23 0.13
CA LEU A 102 -30.04 -25.10 -1.33
C LEU A 102 -31.46 -24.82 -1.78
N TYR A 103 -32.45 -25.56 -1.25
CA TYR A 103 -33.85 -25.35 -1.57
C TYR A 103 -34.32 -23.94 -1.20
N LYS A 104 -33.96 -23.45 -0.01
CA LYS A 104 -34.26 -22.06 0.40
C LYS A 104 -33.67 -21.04 -0.56
N LEU A 105 -32.40 -21.19 -0.98
CA LEU A 105 -31.76 -20.30 -1.92
C LEU A 105 -32.47 -20.29 -3.28
N VAL A 106 -32.81 -21.46 -3.81
CA VAL A 106 -33.59 -21.61 -5.07
C VAL A 106 -34.92 -20.87 -4.96
N VAL A 107 -35.68 -21.07 -3.88
CA VAL A 107 -36.98 -20.43 -3.67
C VAL A 107 -36.83 -18.90 -3.58
N LEU A 108 -35.81 -18.41 -2.88
CA LEU A 108 -35.54 -16.98 -2.74
C LEU A 108 -35.13 -16.34 -4.08
N LEU A 109 -34.20 -16.96 -4.81
CA LEU A 109 -33.77 -16.48 -6.12
C LEU A 109 -34.93 -16.43 -7.11
N GLU A 110 -35.78 -17.45 -7.11
CA GLU A 110 -36.94 -17.49 -8.00
C GLU A 110 -38.03 -16.48 -7.63
N ARG A 111 -38.19 -16.17 -6.33
CA ARG A 111 -39.24 -15.25 -5.85
C ARG A 111 -38.82 -13.78 -5.89
N TYR A 112 -37.58 -13.48 -5.51
CA TYR A 112 -37.10 -12.12 -5.29
C TYR A 112 -35.92 -11.74 -6.20
N GLY A 113 -35.31 -12.71 -6.89
CA GLY A 113 -34.30 -12.46 -7.90
C GLY A 113 -34.89 -12.00 -9.23
N LEU A 114 -34.17 -12.26 -10.32
CA LEU A 114 -34.58 -11.84 -11.66
C LEU A 114 -35.67 -12.76 -12.24
N THR A 115 -36.60 -12.16 -12.98
CA THR A 115 -37.60 -12.91 -13.77
C THR A 115 -36.95 -13.57 -14.98
N LYS A 116 -37.67 -14.48 -15.64
CA LYS A 116 -37.23 -15.08 -16.92
C LYS A 116 -36.77 -14.04 -17.94
N THR A 117 -37.60 -13.03 -18.21
CA THR A 117 -37.28 -11.96 -19.18
C THR A 117 -36.09 -11.10 -18.75
N GLU A 118 -35.84 -10.96 -17.45
CA GLU A 118 -34.69 -10.24 -16.93
C GLU A 118 -33.39 -11.05 -17.02
N TYR A 119 -33.44 -12.37 -16.82
CA TYR A 119 -32.26 -13.23 -17.05
C TYR A 119 -31.88 -13.33 -18.53
N GLN A 120 -32.84 -13.13 -19.44
CA GLN A 120 -32.57 -12.98 -20.88
C GLN A 120 -31.93 -11.62 -21.23
N ASN A 121 -31.92 -10.66 -20.29
CA ASN A 121 -31.23 -9.40 -20.45
C ASN A 121 -29.84 -9.48 -19.78
N ASN A 122 -28.81 -9.46 -20.62
CA ASN A 122 -27.40 -9.53 -20.22
C ASN A 122 -27.01 -8.46 -19.18
N GLU A 123 -27.45 -7.21 -19.38
CA GLU A 123 -27.15 -6.10 -18.46
C GLU A 123 -27.83 -6.32 -17.10
N ALA A 124 -29.09 -6.75 -17.09
CA ALA A 124 -29.81 -6.99 -15.84
C ALA A 124 -29.17 -8.11 -15.01
N THR A 125 -28.78 -9.21 -15.66
CA THR A 125 -28.07 -10.33 -15.04
C THR A 125 -26.74 -9.88 -14.44
N THR A 126 -25.94 -9.17 -15.24
CA THR A 126 -24.63 -8.68 -14.84
C THR A 126 -24.71 -7.73 -13.65
N VAL A 127 -25.60 -6.72 -13.71
CA VAL A 127 -25.79 -5.75 -12.62
C VAL A 127 -26.25 -6.43 -11.32
N PHE A 128 -27.11 -7.45 -11.43
CA PHE A 128 -27.57 -8.22 -10.27
C PHE A 128 -26.39 -8.98 -9.63
N PHE A 129 -25.61 -9.71 -10.42
CA PHE A 129 -24.43 -10.44 -9.97
C PHE A 129 -23.39 -9.54 -9.30
N GLU A 130 -23.07 -8.40 -9.89
CA GLU A 130 -22.13 -7.43 -9.31
C GLU A 130 -22.62 -6.85 -7.98
N THR A 131 -23.93 -6.60 -7.88
CA THR A 131 -24.52 -6.10 -6.63
C THR A 131 -24.41 -7.16 -5.53
N LEU A 132 -24.61 -8.44 -5.85
CA LEU A 132 -24.39 -9.54 -4.90
C LEU A 132 -22.94 -9.58 -4.42
N ILE A 133 -21.96 -9.47 -5.33
CA ILE A 133 -20.54 -9.43 -4.97
C ILE A 133 -20.26 -8.24 -4.04
N LYS A 134 -20.69 -7.04 -4.42
CA LYS A 134 -20.39 -5.81 -3.68
C LYS A 134 -21.00 -5.81 -2.28
N GLU A 135 -22.23 -6.29 -2.12
CA GLU A 135 -22.93 -6.21 -0.84
C GLU A 135 -22.63 -7.41 0.08
N LEU A 136 -22.45 -8.62 -0.48
CA LEU A 136 -22.27 -9.84 0.30
C LEU A 136 -20.79 -10.22 0.52
N LEU A 137 -19.90 -9.95 -0.45
CA LEU A 137 -18.49 -10.28 -0.31
C LEU A 137 -17.68 -9.13 0.26
N ALA A 138 -17.90 -7.88 -0.17
CA ALA A 138 -17.13 -6.74 0.35
C ALA A 138 -17.42 -6.41 1.83
N SER A 139 -18.56 -6.89 2.36
CA SER A 139 -18.91 -6.80 3.78
C SER A 139 -18.28 -7.90 4.64
N SER A 140 -17.78 -8.97 4.02
CA SER A 140 -17.22 -10.13 4.71
C SER A 140 -15.73 -9.97 4.97
N LYS A 141 -15.27 -10.37 6.17
CA LYS A 141 -13.86 -10.30 6.56
C LYS A 141 -13.06 -11.36 5.81
N GLY A 142 -12.25 -10.98 4.83
CA GLY A 142 -11.26 -11.89 4.23
C GLY A 142 -10.99 -11.76 2.73
N TYR A 143 -11.77 -10.94 2.00
CA TYR A 143 -11.54 -10.69 0.58
C TYR A 143 -11.02 -9.27 0.36
N ASP A 144 -9.79 -9.16 -0.14
CA ASP A 144 -9.19 -7.87 -0.52
C ASP A 144 -9.60 -7.53 -1.95
N PHE A 145 -10.60 -6.64 -2.10
CA PHE A 145 -11.04 -6.15 -3.40
C PHE A 145 -10.23 -4.93 -3.82
N THR A 146 -9.88 -4.86 -5.11
CA THR A 146 -9.37 -3.62 -5.72
C THR A 146 -10.50 -2.57 -5.75
N PRO A 147 -10.35 -1.41 -5.09
CA PRO A 147 -11.34 -0.33 -5.15
C PRO A 147 -11.61 0.15 -6.58
N ASP A 148 -12.87 0.41 -6.91
CA ASP A 148 -13.32 0.82 -8.26
C ASP A 148 -12.46 1.97 -8.84
N GLY A 149 -12.13 2.98 -8.03
CA GLY A 149 -11.30 4.10 -8.46
C GLY A 149 -9.88 3.71 -8.89
N LEU A 150 -9.28 2.68 -8.27
CA LEU A 150 -7.96 2.15 -8.64
C LEU A 150 -8.05 1.31 -9.92
N SER A 151 -9.08 0.46 -10.04
CA SER A 151 -9.32 -0.31 -11.27
C SER A 151 -9.49 0.63 -12.48
N GLN A 152 -10.33 1.65 -12.34
CA GLN A 152 -10.55 2.64 -13.39
C GLN A 152 -9.27 3.43 -13.74
N LEU A 153 -8.44 3.75 -12.74
CA LEU A 153 -7.17 4.41 -12.98
C LEU A 153 -6.21 3.54 -13.80
N MET A 154 -6.06 2.25 -13.47
CA MET A 154 -5.22 1.32 -14.25
C MET A 154 -5.71 1.17 -15.69
N ILE A 155 -7.02 0.99 -15.87
CA ILE A 155 -7.63 0.79 -17.19
C ILE A 155 -7.45 2.03 -18.06
N GLN A 156 -7.72 3.22 -17.53
CA GLN A 156 -7.60 4.46 -18.29
C GLN A 156 -6.14 4.87 -18.54
N ALA A 157 -5.20 4.44 -17.69
CA ALA A 157 -3.77 4.68 -17.91
C ALA A 157 -3.21 3.85 -19.07
N LEU A 158 -3.67 2.59 -19.23
CA LEU A 158 -3.20 1.71 -20.32
C LEU A 158 -4.06 1.80 -21.59
N LYS A 159 -5.35 2.14 -21.46
CA LYS A 159 -6.35 2.19 -22.54
C LYS A 159 -6.36 0.92 -23.41
N PRO A 160 -6.60 -0.28 -22.84
CA PRO A 160 -6.56 -1.52 -23.60
C PRO A 160 -7.73 -1.57 -24.59
N ILE A 161 -7.45 -1.31 -25.87
CA ILE A 161 -8.48 -1.34 -26.94
C ILE A 161 -8.26 -2.45 -27.95
N THR A 162 -7.12 -3.15 -27.91
CA THR A 162 -6.79 -4.30 -28.77
C THR A 162 -5.81 -5.21 -28.04
N GLY A 163 -5.64 -6.45 -28.49
CA GLY A 163 -4.65 -7.35 -27.92
C GLY A 163 -5.10 -8.00 -26.62
N SER A 164 -4.16 -8.27 -25.74
CA SER A 164 -4.33 -9.13 -24.58
C SER A 164 -4.03 -8.42 -23.25
N VAL A 165 -4.88 -8.63 -22.26
CA VAL A 165 -4.74 -8.13 -20.88
C VAL A 165 -4.54 -9.30 -19.93
N TYR A 166 -3.55 -9.21 -19.06
CA TYR A 166 -3.27 -10.23 -18.05
C TYR A 166 -3.26 -9.66 -16.63
N ASP A 167 -3.88 -10.38 -15.70
CA ASP A 167 -3.77 -10.15 -14.26
C ASP A 167 -3.32 -11.45 -13.58
N GLY A 168 -2.09 -11.44 -13.07
CA GLY A 168 -1.50 -12.58 -12.37
C GLY A 168 -2.01 -12.78 -10.95
N THR A 169 -2.86 -11.89 -10.42
CA THR A 169 -3.42 -11.95 -9.07
C THR A 169 -4.86 -11.48 -9.11
N ALA A 170 -5.64 -12.11 -10.00
CA ALA A 170 -6.87 -11.56 -10.51
C ALA A 170 -8.02 -11.49 -9.49
N GLY A 171 -7.92 -12.21 -8.37
CA GLY A 171 -9.02 -12.31 -7.41
C GLY A 171 -10.31 -12.77 -8.10
N ILE A 172 -11.35 -11.94 -8.01
CA ILE A 172 -12.65 -12.16 -8.68
C ILE A 172 -12.70 -11.67 -10.14
N ALA A 173 -11.55 -11.36 -10.75
CA ALA A 173 -11.42 -10.85 -12.12
C ALA A 173 -12.15 -9.51 -12.42
N ASN A 174 -12.39 -8.68 -11.41
CA ASN A 174 -13.08 -7.39 -11.62
C ASN A 174 -12.30 -6.45 -12.56
N ILE A 175 -10.97 -6.37 -12.41
CA ILE A 175 -10.11 -5.55 -13.29
C ILE A 175 -10.21 -6.05 -14.75
N LEU A 176 -10.19 -7.37 -14.95
CA LEU A 176 -10.28 -7.97 -16.29
C LEU A 176 -11.64 -7.72 -16.95
N VAL A 177 -12.74 -7.90 -16.19
CA VAL A 177 -14.09 -7.60 -16.67
C VAL A 177 -14.22 -6.12 -17.04
N ASP A 178 -13.74 -5.22 -16.20
CA ASP A 178 -13.80 -3.77 -16.46
C ASP A 178 -12.94 -3.37 -17.68
N ALA A 179 -11.77 -3.98 -17.87
CA ALA A 179 -10.94 -3.78 -19.06
C ALA A 179 -11.65 -4.25 -20.34
N TYR A 180 -12.29 -5.43 -20.30
CA TYR A 180 -13.06 -5.95 -21.43
C TYR A 180 -14.23 -5.03 -21.78
N ARG A 181 -14.98 -4.57 -20.79
CA ARG A 181 -16.09 -3.62 -20.98
C ARG A 181 -15.62 -2.27 -21.51
N TYR A 182 -14.46 -1.78 -21.04
CA TYR A 182 -13.86 -0.57 -21.56
C TYR A 182 -13.61 -0.68 -23.07
N ALA A 183 -13.01 -1.78 -23.52
CA ALA A 183 -12.79 -2.04 -24.94
C ALA A 183 -14.11 -2.17 -25.73
N LYS A 184 -15.08 -2.95 -25.22
CA LYS A 184 -16.40 -3.11 -25.83
C LYS A 184 -17.16 -1.80 -25.97
N GLY A 185 -17.09 -0.92 -24.96
CA GLY A 185 -17.66 0.42 -25.00
C GLY A 185 -17.04 1.33 -26.07
N LYS A 186 -15.87 0.96 -26.60
CA LYS A 186 -15.20 1.61 -27.74
C LYS A 186 -15.40 0.85 -29.06
N GLY A 187 -16.28 -0.15 -29.09
CA GLY A 187 -16.53 -0.98 -30.26
C GLY A 187 -15.36 -1.90 -30.62
N LYS A 188 -14.55 -2.28 -29.63
CA LYS A 188 -13.38 -3.14 -29.80
C LYS A 188 -13.49 -4.41 -28.97
N ASP A 189 -12.61 -5.36 -29.27
CA ASP A 189 -12.50 -6.62 -28.54
C ASP A 189 -11.06 -6.82 -28.08
N ILE A 190 -10.91 -7.43 -26.90
CA ILE A 190 -9.63 -7.77 -26.29
C ILE A 190 -9.73 -9.15 -25.67
N SER A 191 -8.59 -9.81 -25.50
CA SER A 191 -8.51 -11.04 -24.74
C SER A 191 -8.09 -10.77 -23.30
N VAL A 192 -8.69 -11.43 -22.32
CA VAL A 192 -8.40 -11.23 -20.88
C VAL A 192 -8.00 -12.53 -20.20
N TYR A 193 -6.90 -12.51 -19.44
CA TYR A 193 -6.32 -13.70 -18.83
C TYR A 193 -6.07 -13.45 -17.35
N GLY A 194 -6.52 -14.38 -16.50
CA GLY A 194 -6.39 -14.26 -15.04
C GLY A 194 -5.69 -15.45 -14.40
N GLN A 195 -4.99 -15.22 -13.30
CA GLN A 195 -4.54 -16.29 -12.41
C GLN A 195 -4.84 -15.93 -10.97
N GLU A 196 -5.28 -16.90 -10.19
CA GLU A 196 -5.62 -16.73 -8.77
C GLU A 196 -5.23 -17.98 -7.98
N ILE A 197 -4.67 -17.80 -6.78
CA ILE A 197 -4.23 -18.90 -5.91
C ILE A 197 -5.35 -19.39 -5.01
N ASN A 198 -6.26 -18.50 -4.61
CA ASN A 198 -7.41 -18.82 -3.78
C ASN A 198 -8.52 -19.45 -4.62
N GLU A 199 -8.85 -20.72 -4.35
CA GLU A 199 -9.86 -21.48 -5.09
C GLU A 199 -11.23 -20.80 -5.10
N GLU A 200 -11.62 -20.16 -4.00
CA GLU A 200 -12.92 -19.52 -3.89
C GLU A 200 -13.01 -18.24 -4.74
N LEU A 201 -11.98 -17.38 -4.68
CA LEU A 201 -11.85 -16.21 -5.55
C LEU A 201 -11.78 -16.61 -7.02
N TYR A 202 -11.03 -17.67 -7.33
CA TYR A 202 -10.95 -18.25 -8.67
C TYR A 202 -12.34 -18.66 -9.19
N VAL A 203 -13.12 -19.39 -8.38
CA VAL A 203 -14.49 -19.80 -8.73
C VAL A 203 -15.36 -18.56 -9.00
N ILE A 204 -15.33 -17.57 -8.11
CA ILE A 204 -16.11 -16.33 -8.31
C ILE A 204 -15.66 -15.62 -9.59
N GLY A 205 -14.36 -15.52 -9.86
CA GLY A 205 -13.83 -14.89 -11.05
C GLY A 205 -14.23 -15.61 -12.35
N LYS A 206 -14.23 -16.94 -12.36
CA LYS A 206 -14.74 -17.76 -13.48
C LYS A 206 -16.22 -17.50 -13.76
N LEU A 207 -17.04 -17.43 -12.71
CA LEU A 207 -18.46 -17.06 -12.83
C LEU A 207 -18.61 -15.62 -13.32
N ASN A 208 -17.78 -14.69 -12.82
CA ASN A 208 -17.82 -13.29 -13.19
C ASN A 208 -17.51 -13.08 -14.67
N LEU A 209 -16.47 -13.74 -15.21
CA LEU A 209 -16.17 -13.73 -16.65
C LEU A 209 -17.37 -14.26 -17.45
N PHE A 210 -17.93 -15.40 -17.05
CA PHE A 210 -19.01 -16.06 -17.78
C PHE A 210 -20.31 -15.24 -17.80
N VAL A 211 -20.74 -14.70 -16.65
CA VAL A 211 -21.93 -13.82 -16.56
C VAL A 211 -21.74 -12.54 -17.36
N ASN A 212 -20.50 -12.07 -17.50
CA ASN A 212 -20.13 -10.93 -18.35
C ASN A 212 -19.96 -11.30 -19.83
N HIS A 213 -20.30 -12.52 -20.23
CA HIS A 213 -20.19 -13.01 -21.60
C HIS A 213 -18.76 -12.96 -22.15
N ILE A 214 -17.77 -13.18 -21.28
CA ILE A 214 -16.38 -13.39 -21.64
C ILE A 214 -16.19 -14.91 -21.68
N LEU A 215 -16.22 -15.48 -22.89
CA LEU A 215 -16.07 -16.91 -23.14
C LEU A 215 -14.57 -17.25 -23.30
N PRO A 216 -14.16 -18.52 -23.16
CA PRO A 216 -12.75 -18.93 -23.21
C PRO A 216 -11.96 -18.44 -24.42
N GLU A 217 -12.58 -18.18 -25.57
CA GLU A 217 -11.89 -17.61 -26.73
C GLU A 217 -11.55 -16.11 -26.57
N GLN A 218 -12.28 -15.38 -25.73
CA GLN A 218 -11.95 -14.00 -25.34
C GLN A 218 -11.30 -13.92 -23.96
N GLY A 219 -11.42 -14.92 -23.09
CA GLY A 219 -10.73 -14.84 -21.82
C GLY A 219 -11.05 -15.95 -20.84
N ASP A 220 -10.10 -16.18 -19.94
CA ASP A 220 -10.15 -17.30 -19.01
C ASP A 220 -9.29 -17.04 -17.76
N MET A 221 -9.54 -17.79 -16.70
CA MET A 221 -8.76 -17.80 -15.48
C MET A 221 -8.19 -19.18 -15.20
N LYS A 222 -7.05 -19.24 -14.51
CA LYS A 222 -6.46 -20.48 -14.03
C LYS A 222 -6.17 -20.43 -12.52
N LEU A 223 -6.41 -21.54 -11.84
CA LEU A 223 -6.11 -21.71 -10.42
C LEU A 223 -4.63 -22.09 -10.24
N GLY A 224 -3.88 -21.34 -9.43
CA GLY A 224 -2.50 -21.65 -9.07
C GLY A 224 -1.70 -20.46 -8.54
N ASP A 225 -0.59 -20.76 -7.87
CA ASP A 225 0.36 -19.74 -7.38
C ASP A 225 1.14 -19.11 -8.54
N THR A 226 1.03 -17.80 -8.72
CA THR A 226 1.64 -17.08 -9.85
C THR A 226 3.16 -17.11 -9.88
N ILE A 227 3.80 -17.18 -8.71
CA ILE A 227 5.26 -17.27 -8.62
C ILE A 227 5.70 -18.73 -8.75
N ARG A 228 5.12 -19.66 -7.99
CA ARG A 228 5.58 -21.06 -7.93
C ARG A 228 5.06 -21.93 -9.08
N ASP A 229 3.93 -21.57 -9.67
CA ASP A 229 3.18 -22.37 -10.63
C ASP A 229 2.44 -21.46 -11.64
N PRO A 230 3.17 -20.64 -12.42
CA PRO A 230 2.54 -19.78 -13.42
C PRO A 230 1.83 -20.63 -14.48
N LYS A 231 0.55 -20.34 -14.71
CA LYS A 231 -0.34 -21.19 -15.51
C LYS A 231 -0.48 -20.75 -16.97
N TRP A 232 -0.09 -19.52 -17.29
CA TRP A 232 -0.13 -18.97 -18.64
C TRP A 232 1.21 -19.18 -19.31
N LEU A 233 1.36 -20.36 -19.93
CA LEU A 233 2.58 -20.78 -20.59
C LEU A 233 2.32 -21.07 -22.08
N GLU A 234 3.28 -20.69 -22.92
CA GLU A 234 3.35 -21.04 -24.33
C GLU A 234 4.69 -21.72 -24.59
N ASN A 235 4.66 -22.97 -25.09
CA ASN A 235 5.86 -23.78 -25.35
C ASN A 235 6.81 -23.89 -24.14
N GLY A 236 6.26 -23.99 -22.92
CA GLY A 236 7.03 -24.10 -21.67
C GLY A 236 7.65 -22.78 -21.18
N ARG A 237 7.35 -21.65 -21.82
CA ARG A 237 7.76 -20.30 -21.39
C ARG A 237 6.55 -19.50 -20.96
N LEU A 238 6.75 -18.42 -20.21
CA LEU A 238 5.66 -17.50 -19.89
C LEU A 238 5.02 -16.96 -21.18
N MET A 239 3.69 -17.04 -21.26
CA MET A 239 2.93 -16.36 -22.29
C MET A 239 3.14 -14.85 -22.15
N GLN A 240 3.25 -14.15 -23.29
CA GLN A 240 3.47 -12.71 -23.31
C GLN A 240 2.18 -11.96 -23.66
N PHE A 241 1.96 -10.83 -22.98
CA PHE A 241 0.75 -10.02 -23.07
C PHE A 241 1.06 -8.57 -23.47
N ASP A 242 0.08 -7.89 -24.06
CA ASP A 242 0.18 -6.48 -24.44
C ASP A 242 0.01 -5.56 -23.22
N TYR A 243 -0.89 -5.93 -22.33
CA TYR A 243 -1.21 -5.17 -21.12
C TYR A 243 -1.19 -6.07 -19.90
N ILE A 244 -0.65 -5.55 -18.80
CA ILE A 244 -0.78 -6.19 -17.49
C ILE A 244 -1.37 -5.20 -16.50
N MET A 245 -2.39 -5.63 -15.77
CA MET A 245 -2.99 -4.86 -14.69
C MET A 245 -3.02 -5.73 -13.45
N MET A 246 -2.37 -5.31 -12.36
CA MET A 246 -2.30 -6.14 -11.16
C MET A 246 -2.41 -5.30 -9.90
N ASN A 247 -3.21 -5.79 -8.96
CA ASN A 247 -3.19 -5.42 -7.55
C ASN A 247 -2.81 -6.68 -6.75
N PHE A 248 -1.51 -6.89 -6.55
CA PHE A 248 -0.98 -8.10 -5.93
C PHE A 248 -1.00 -8.01 -4.39
N PRO A 249 -0.94 -9.13 -3.66
CA PRO A 249 -0.87 -9.11 -2.19
C PRO A 249 0.43 -8.48 -1.67
N PHE A 250 0.31 -7.44 -0.84
CA PHE A 250 1.47 -6.67 -0.34
C PHE A 250 2.18 -7.35 0.83
N GLY A 251 3.51 -7.24 0.87
CA GLY A 251 4.33 -7.63 2.02
C GLY A 251 4.37 -9.14 2.30
N LEU A 252 4.07 -9.98 1.30
CA LEU A 252 4.13 -11.43 1.46
C LEU A 252 5.54 -11.89 1.84
N ARG A 253 5.63 -12.63 2.94
CA ARG A 253 6.88 -13.28 3.39
C ARG A 253 7.08 -14.63 2.70
N ASP A 254 6.03 -15.44 2.61
CA ASP A 254 6.09 -16.74 1.94
C ASP A 254 5.72 -16.62 0.45
N TRP A 255 6.46 -15.80 -0.29
CA TRP A 255 6.15 -15.45 -1.68
C TRP A 255 6.72 -16.43 -2.72
N GLY A 256 7.56 -17.39 -2.29
CA GLY A 256 8.17 -18.37 -3.20
C GLY A 256 9.68 -18.21 -3.40
N TYR A 257 10.38 -17.59 -2.43
CA TYR A 257 11.82 -17.35 -2.48
C TYR A 257 12.63 -18.58 -2.92
N GLU A 258 12.38 -19.76 -2.32
CA GLU A 258 13.15 -20.97 -2.63
C GLU A 258 12.95 -21.46 -4.08
N PHE A 259 11.74 -21.29 -4.63
CA PHE A 259 11.47 -21.56 -6.04
C PHE A 259 12.19 -20.56 -6.93
N ALA A 260 12.14 -19.28 -6.56
CA ALA A 260 12.69 -18.17 -7.34
C ALA A 260 14.22 -18.18 -7.47
N ILE A 261 14.95 -18.86 -6.56
CA ILE A 261 16.41 -19.06 -6.68
C ILE A 261 16.77 -19.79 -7.98
N ASN A 262 15.95 -20.77 -8.39
CA ASN A 262 16.16 -21.58 -9.58
C ASN A 262 14.96 -21.45 -10.53
N ASP A 263 14.48 -20.21 -10.72
CA ASP A 263 13.30 -19.93 -11.51
C ASP A 263 13.47 -20.39 -12.97
N PRO A 264 12.74 -21.42 -13.44
CA PRO A 264 12.91 -21.94 -14.80
C PRO A 264 12.44 -20.96 -15.88
N TYR A 265 11.77 -19.88 -15.48
CA TYR A 265 11.26 -18.83 -16.35
C TYR A 265 12.19 -17.60 -16.43
N HIS A 266 13.34 -17.64 -15.75
CA HIS A 266 14.37 -16.61 -15.78
C HIS A 266 13.88 -15.18 -15.41
N ARG A 267 12.82 -15.06 -14.58
CA ARG A 267 12.22 -13.76 -14.23
C ARG A 267 13.13 -12.88 -13.36
N PHE A 268 13.99 -13.50 -12.56
CA PHE A 268 14.78 -12.82 -11.53
C PHE A 268 16.28 -12.68 -11.87
N GLU A 269 16.73 -13.33 -12.95
CA GLU A 269 18.16 -13.41 -13.30
C GLU A 269 18.76 -12.05 -13.69
N LEU A 270 18.00 -11.25 -14.46
CA LEU A 270 18.46 -9.95 -14.95
C LEU A 270 18.40 -8.84 -13.88
N TYR A 271 17.39 -8.88 -12.99
CA TYR A 271 17.09 -7.78 -12.07
C TYR A 271 17.56 -7.99 -10.62
N ALA A 272 17.99 -9.21 -10.28
CA ALA A 272 18.25 -9.72 -8.93
C ALA A 272 17.01 -10.20 -8.17
N LEU A 273 17.27 -11.08 -7.20
CA LEU A 273 16.25 -11.74 -6.40
C LEU A 273 15.74 -10.81 -5.27
N PRO A 274 14.41 -10.67 -5.09
CA PRO A 274 13.85 -10.00 -3.92
C PRO A 274 14.27 -10.67 -2.61
N SER A 275 14.18 -9.95 -1.50
CA SER A 275 14.54 -10.53 -0.19
C SER A 275 13.54 -11.62 0.24
N LYS A 276 14.00 -12.61 1.01
CA LYS A 276 13.12 -13.67 1.53
C LYS A 276 11.93 -13.15 2.35
N SER A 277 12.06 -11.97 2.98
CA SER A 277 11.01 -11.37 3.79
C SER A 277 10.15 -10.32 3.08
N GLN A 278 10.43 -9.99 1.81
CA GLN A 278 9.70 -8.98 1.04
C GLN A 278 9.49 -9.45 -0.41
N GLY A 279 8.27 -9.89 -0.71
CA GLY A 279 7.90 -10.47 -2.00
C GLY A 279 7.38 -9.49 -3.05
N ASP A 280 7.18 -8.21 -2.75
CA ASP A 280 6.50 -7.26 -3.65
C ASP A 280 7.13 -7.22 -5.05
N TYR A 281 8.46 -7.14 -5.13
CA TYR A 281 9.16 -7.14 -6.43
C TYR A 281 9.06 -8.46 -7.19
N SER A 282 8.69 -9.58 -6.55
CA SER A 282 8.49 -10.84 -7.28
C SER A 282 7.33 -10.73 -8.27
N PHE A 283 6.25 -10.05 -7.88
CA PHE A 283 5.10 -9.80 -8.74
C PHE A 283 5.39 -8.73 -9.81
N ILE A 284 6.14 -7.67 -9.46
CA ILE A 284 6.56 -6.65 -10.44
C ILE A 284 7.43 -7.27 -11.54
N LEU A 285 8.39 -8.13 -11.16
CA LEU A 285 9.26 -8.81 -12.11
C LEU A 285 8.51 -9.89 -12.91
N HIS A 286 7.54 -10.59 -12.31
CA HIS A 286 6.64 -11.48 -13.04
C HIS A 286 5.82 -10.74 -14.09
N ALA A 287 5.23 -9.58 -13.73
CA ALA A 287 4.54 -8.73 -14.68
C ALA A 287 5.47 -8.31 -15.83
N LEU A 288 6.66 -7.78 -15.52
CA LEU A 288 7.61 -7.36 -16.55
C LEU A 288 8.01 -8.52 -17.48
N ALA A 289 8.26 -9.72 -16.94
CA ALA A 289 8.63 -10.88 -17.73
C ALA A 289 7.48 -11.38 -18.63
N SER A 290 6.23 -11.18 -18.21
CA SER A 290 5.02 -11.57 -18.95
C SER A 290 4.57 -10.51 -19.97
N LEU A 291 5.24 -9.36 -20.07
CA LEU A 291 4.98 -8.38 -21.14
C LEU A 291 5.68 -8.77 -22.44
N ASN A 292 5.01 -8.60 -23.58
CA ASN A 292 5.68 -8.59 -24.89
C ASN A 292 6.57 -7.34 -25.06
N GLN A 293 7.33 -7.23 -26.16
CA GLN A 293 8.30 -6.13 -26.35
C GLN A 293 7.66 -4.73 -26.44
N GLU A 294 6.39 -4.65 -26.83
CA GLU A 294 5.62 -3.40 -26.93
C GLU A 294 4.72 -3.18 -25.71
N GLY A 295 4.77 -4.10 -24.75
CA GLY A 295 3.80 -4.22 -23.68
C GLY A 295 3.95 -3.16 -22.59
N LYS A 296 2.83 -2.90 -21.92
CA LYS A 296 2.74 -1.95 -20.80
C LYS A 296 2.06 -2.58 -19.60
N ALA A 297 2.51 -2.25 -18.40
CA ALA A 297 1.87 -2.68 -17.16
C ALA A 297 1.42 -1.48 -16.31
N ALA A 298 0.31 -1.65 -15.62
CA ALA A 298 -0.19 -0.77 -14.58
C ALA A 298 -0.33 -1.59 -13.30
N LEU A 299 0.54 -1.32 -12.32
CA LEU A 299 0.62 -2.10 -11.09
C LEU A 299 0.27 -1.20 -9.91
N ILE A 300 -0.64 -1.63 -9.04
CA ILE A 300 -0.77 -1.03 -7.72
C ILE A 300 0.31 -1.62 -6.83
N VAL A 301 1.20 -0.76 -6.32
CA VAL A 301 2.33 -1.16 -5.49
C VAL A 301 2.26 -0.46 -4.13
N PRO A 302 2.70 -1.10 -3.02
CA PRO A 302 2.83 -0.39 -1.76
C PRO A 302 3.98 0.61 -1.87
N PHE A 303 3.81 1.80 -1.27
CA PHE A 303 4.78 2.91 -1.40
C PHE A 303 6.21 2.49 -1.03
N GLY A 304 6.36 1.55 -0.08
CA GLY A 304 7.65 0.96 0.29
C GLY A 304 8.47 0.42 -0.90
N THR A 305 7.84 -0.09 -1.97
CA THR A 305 8.58 -0.56 -3.17
C THR A 305 9.42 0.54 -3.83
N LEU A 306 8.96 1.80 -3.73
CA LEU A 306 9.61 2.95 -4.33
C LEU A 306 10.88 3.38 -3.57
N VAL A 307 10.93 3.10 -2.28
CA VAL A 307 11.90 3.73 -1.34
C VAL A 307 12.78 2.72 -0.59
N ARG A 308 12.35 1.47 -0.43
CA ARG A 308 13.11 0.46 0.33
C ARG A 308 14.50 0.21 -0.26
N GLY A 309 15.47 0.01 0.63
CA GLY A 309 16.90 -0.14 0.32
C GLY A 309 17.32 -1.57 -0.09
N ALA A 310 18.61 -1.86 0.10
CA ALA A 310 19.20 -3.20 -0.08
C ALA A 310 18.87 -3.87 -1.43
N ALA A 311 18.32 -5.09 -1.43
CA ALA A 311 18.00 -5.86 -2.62
C ALA A 311 17.00 -5.13 -3.55
N GLU A 312 16.01 -4.46 -2.96
CA GLU A 312 14.98 -3.75 -3.73
C GLU A 312 15.55 -2.51 -4.42
N ARG A 313 16.46 -1.77 -3.77
CA ARG A 313 17.20 -0.68 -4.43
C ARG A 313 18.02 -1.20 -5.62
N LYS A 314 18.64 -2.37 -5.50
CA LYS A 314 19.38 -2.99 -6.62
C LYS A 314 18.43 -3.31 -7.79
N ILE A 315 17.31 -3.98 -7.53
CA ILE A 315 16.29 -4.29 -8.54
C ILE A 315 15.81 -3.00 -9.23
N ARG A 316 15.43 -2.00 -8.44
CA ARG A 316 14.96 -0.70 -8.92
C ARG A 316 15.99 0.01 -9.79
N SER A 317 17.27 0.00 -9.39
CA SER A 317 18.35 0.59 -10.19
C SER A 317 18.50 -0.07 -11.56
N ILE A 318 18.27 -1.38 -11.67
CA ILE A 318 18.35 -2.11 -12.93
C ILE A 318 17.11 -1.81 -13.78
N LEU A 319 15.91 -1.82 -13.22
CA LEU A 319 14.68 -1.44 -13.92
C LEU A 319 14.72 -0.02 -14.50
N LEU A 320 15.34 0.91 -13.76
CA LEU A 320 15.53 2.29 -14.22
C LEU A 320 16.55 2.39 -15.36
N LYS A 321 17.65 1.63 -15.29
CA LYS A 321 18.68 1.57 -16.34
C LYS A 321 18.19 0.87 -17.61
N ASP A 322 17.34 -0.14 -17.47
CA ASP A 322 16.63 -0.79 -18.57
C ASP A 322 15.52 0.09 -19.15
N ASP A 323 15.27 1.24 -18.52
CA ASP A 323 14.33 2.27 -18.97
C ASP A 323 12.90 1.74 -19.15
N VAL A 324 12.46 0.86 -18.25
CA VAL A 324 11.11 0.26 -18.29
C VAL A 324 10.09 0.94 -17.38
N ILE A 325 10.50 1.68 -16.34
CA ILE A 325 9.58 2.44 -15.47
C ILE A 325 9.22 3.76 -16.16
N GLU A 326 7.99 3.93 -16.65
CA GLU A 326 7.57 5.12 -17.40
C GLU A 326 7.04 6.24 -16.50
N SER A 327 6.14 5.90 -15.58
CA SER A 327 5.53 6.86 -14.67
C SER A 327 5.22 6.25 -13.31
N ILE A 328 5.19 7.10 -12.29
CA ILE A 328 4.86 6.77 -10.91
C ILE A 328 3.82 7.78 -10.44
N VAL A 329 2.65 7.30 -10.01
CA VAL A 329 1.62 8.15 -9.41
C VAL A 329 1.50 7.79 -7.94
N SER A 330 1.92 8.69 -7.04
CA SER A 330 1.65 8.52 -5.62
C SER A 330 0.20 8.79 -5.32
N LEU A 331 -0.45 7.83 -4.65
CA LEU A 331 -1.87 7.86 -4.38
C LEU A 331 -2.13 8.12 -2.89
N PRO A 332 -3.35 8.56 -2.55
CA PRO A 332 -3.75 8.74 -1.16
C PRO A 332 -3.55 7.46 -0.33
N ASN A 333 -3.21 7.61 0.95
CA ASN A 333 -3.29 6.49 1.91
C ASN A 333 -4.74 6.05 2.15
N ASN A 334 -4.96 4.94 2.86
CA ASN A 334 -6.29 4.50 3.31
C ASN A 334 -7.32 4.32 2.17
N LEU A 335 -6.86 3.99 0.96
CA LEU A 335 -7.73 3.63 -0.17
C LEU A 335 -8.30 2.21 -0.03
N PHE A 336 -7.56 1.33 0.63
CA PHE A 336 -7.99 -0.02 0.99
C PHE A 336 -8.64 -0.01 2.37
N SER A 337 -9.72 -0.76 2.53
CA SER A 337 -10.40 -0.91 3.81
C SER A 337 -9.51 -1.63 4.82
N GLY A 338 -9.60 -1.23 6.09
CA GLY A 338 -8.89 -1.91 7.19
C GLY A 338 -7.37 -1.67 7.29
N THR A 339 -6.77 -0.92 6.36
CA THR A 339 -5.34 -0.61 6.38
C THR A 339 -5.03 0.86 6.05
N GLY A 340 -3.99 1.40 6.69
CA GLY A 340 -3.47 2.75 6.43
C GLY A 340 -2.35 2.78 5.39
N ILE A 341 -2.11 1.68 4.67
CA ILE A 341 -1.04 1.59 3.68
C ILE A 341 -1.24 2.65 2.59
N GLN A 342 -0.16 3.36 2.28
CA GLN A 342 -0.05 4.21 1.11
C GLN A 342 0.40 3.36 -0.09
N VAL A 343 -0.21 3.62 -1.24
CA VAL A 343 0.09 2.92 -2.49
C VAL A 343 0.45 3.89 -3.60
N ALA A 344 1.01 3.36 -4.67
CA ALA A 344 1.27 4.10 -5.90
C ALA A 344 0.82 3.27 -7.11
N LEU A 345 0.51 3.96 -8.21
CA LEU A 345 0.43 3.34 -9.53
C LEU A 345 1.83 3.36 -10.15
N LEU A 346 2.39 2.18 -10.40
CA LEU A 346 3.64 2.00 -11.13
C LEU A 346 3.32 1.62 -12.58
N LEU A 347 3.69 2.48 -13.53
CA LEU A 347 3.55 2.21 -14.95
C LEU A 347 4.87 1.69 -15.54
N LEU A 348 4.83 0.49 -16.10
CA LEU A 348 5.92 -0.08 -16.87
C LEU A 348 5.61 0.03 -18.37
N ASN A 349 6.61 0.34 -19.18
CA ASN A 349 6.49 0.38 -20.63
C ASN A 349 7.81 -0.10 -21.27
N LYS A 350 7.78 -1.25 -21.95
CA LYS A 350 8.98 -1.78 -22.64
C LYS A 350 9.32 -1.02 -23.92
N HIS A 351 8.34 -0.33 -24.51
CA HIS A 351 8.49 0.51 -25.70
C HIS A 351 8.13 1.97 -25.41
N LYS A 352 8.91 2.61 -24.52
CA LYS A 352 8.77 4.05 -24.28
C LYS A 352 8.99 4.84 -25.58
N PRO A 353 8.14 5.83 -25.89
CA PRO A 353 8.37 6.72 -27.02
C PRO A 353 9.63 7.56 -26.79
N SER A 354 10.27 8.00 -27.89
CA SER A 354 11.58 8.66 -27.87
C SER A 354 11.70 9.84 -26.89
N HIS A 355 10.67 10.67 -26.78
CA HIS A 355 10.66 11.83 -25.87
C HIS A 355 10.60 11.46 -24.38
N LYS A 356 10.20 10.23 -24.03
CA LYS A 356 10.13 9.68 -22.67
C LYS A 356 11.33 8.80 -22.29
N LYS A 357 12.21 8.46 -23.25
CA LYS A 357 13.40 7.63 -23.00
C LYS A 357 14.34 8.30 -22.00
N GLY A 358 14.90 7.51 -21.08
CA GLY A 358 15.83 7.98 -20.04
C GLY A 358 15.18 8.92 -19.00
N LYS A 359 13.85 8.88 -18.87
CA LYS A 359 13.07 9.72 -17.95
C LYS A 359 11.93 8.94 -17.30
N VAL A 360 11.52 9.41 -16.12
CA VAL A 360 10.35 8.93 -15.38
C VAL A 360 9.47 10.13 -15.05
N GLN A 361 8.16 10.01 -15.26
CA GLN A 361 7.21 11.02 -14.80
C GLN A 361 6.68 10.66 -13.42
N PHE A 362 6.91 11.53 -12.46
CA PHE A 362 6.30 11.48 -11.13
C PHE A 362 5.02 12.32 -11.12
N ILE A 363 3.96 11.78 -10.53
CA ILE A 363 2.70 12.50 -10.28
C ILE A 363 2.36 12.39 -8.80
N ASN A 364 2.16 13.51 -8.13
CA ASN A 364 1.75 13.54 -6.73
C ASN A 364 0.22 13.72 -6.63
N ALA A 365 -0.51 12.61 -6.53
CA ALA A 365 -1.96 12.59 -6.40
C ALA A 365 -2.42 12.23 -4.98
N GLU A 366 -1.57 12.37 -3.96
CA GLU A 366 -1.89 12.01 -2.57
C GLU A 366 -3.04 12.83 -1.97
N GLY A 367 -3.24 14.05 -2.49
CA GLY A 367 -4.34 14.95 -2.13
C GLY A 367 -5.65 14.68 -2.89
N ASP A 368 -5.66 13.78 -3.88
CA ASP A 368 -6.81 13.60 -4.78
C ASP A 368 -7.75 12.51 -4.25
N TYR A 369 -8.52 12.81 -3.21
CA TYR A 369 -9.49 11.87 -2.65
C TYR A 369 -10.73 12.55 -2.09
N GLU A 370 -11.82 11.80 -2.07
CA GLU A 370 -12.91 12.04 -1.14
C GLU A 370 -12.79 11.04 0.02
N ARG A 371 -13.47 11.30 1.13
CA ARG A 371 -13.43 10.39 2.28
C ARG A 371 -14.80 10.10 2.84
N THR A 372 -14.98 8.87 3.30
CA THR A 372 -16.03 8.52 4.25
C THR A 372 -15.49 8.66 5.69
N ARG A 373 -16.25 8.22 6.69
CA ARG A 373 -15.78 8.15 8.07
C ARG A 373 -14.56 7.23 8.25
N THR A 374 -14.40 6.23 7.39
CA THR A 374 -13.44 5.11 7.62
C THR A 374 -12.44 4.90 6.49
N GLN A 375 -12.66 5.44 5.28
CA GLN A 375 -11.78 5.23 4.13
C GLN A 375 -11.73 6.43 3.19
N LYS A 376 -10.63 6.55 2.44
CA LYS A 376 -10.52 7.46 1.31
C LYS A 376 -10.89 6.72 0.02
N TYR A 377 -11.34 7.45 -0.99
CA TYR A 377 -11.64 6.88 -2.31
C TYR A 377 -11.39 7.89 -3.43
N LEU A 378 -11.03 7.38 -4.61
CA LEU A 378 -10.87 8.18 -5.82
C LEU A 378 -12.22 8.33 -6.51
N THR A 379 -12.59 9.56 -6.86
CA THR A 379 -13.75 9.84 -7.70
C THR A 379 -13.36 9.81 -9.17
N SER A 380 -14.33 9.74 -10.09
CA SER A 380 -14.05 9.84 -11.53
C SER A 380 -13.33 11.14 -11.90
N LYS A 381 -13.56 12.25 -11.17
CA LYS A 381 -12.86 13.52 -11.37
C LYS A 381 -11.37 13.41 -11.02
N HIS A 382 -11.05 12.72 -9.92
CA HIS A 382 -9.68 12.49 -9.49
C HIS A 382 -8.94 11.60 -10.50
N VAL A 383 -9.58 10.50 -10.92
CA VAL A 383 -9.02 9.61 -11.96
C VAL A 383 -8.74 10.41 -13.23
N GLN A 384 -9.73 11.17 -13.73
CA GLN A 384 -9.58 11.96 -14.95
C GLN A 384 -8.42 12.97 -14.86
N LYS A 385 -8.27 13.67 -13.73
CA LYS A 385 -7.15 14.61 -13.50
C LYS A 385 -5.78 13.93 -13.58
N ILE A 386 -5.65 12.73 -13.01
CA ILE A 386 -4.41 11.94 -13.06
C ILE A 386 -4.14 11.51 -14.51
N ILE A 387 -5.15 10.98 -15.21
CA ILE A 387 -5.04 10.52 -16.60
C ILE A 387 -4.65 11.66 -17.54
N GLU A 388 -5.30 12.82 -17.45
CA GLU A 388 -4.95 14.02 -18.22
C GLU A 388 -3.51 14.46 -17.98
N THR A 389 -3.01 14.28 -16.75
CA THR A 389 -1.63 14.64 -16.40
C THR A 389 -0.62 13.62 -16.93
N LEU A 390 -0.94 12.32 -16.90
CA LEU A 390 -0.13 11.27 -17.54
C LEU A 390 -0.01 11.49 -19.06
N GLU A 391 -1.11 11.91 -19.69
CA GLU A 391 -1.18 12.15 -21.13
C GLU A 391 -0.46 13.43 -21.55
N ALA A 392 -0.65 14.52 -20.79
CA ALA A 392 0.03 15.78 -21.05
C ALA A 392 1.55 15.63 -20.99
N TYR A 393 2.05 14.80 -20.05
CA TYR A 393 3.49 14.58 -19.86
C TYR A 393 4.27 15.90 -19.78
N GLU A 394 3.84 16.76 -18.85
CA GLU A 394 4.38 18.11 -18.63
C GLU A 394 4.70 18.33 -17.16
N ASN A 395 5.72 19.15 -16.89
CA ASN A 395 6.03 19.59 -15.53
C ASN A 395 4.93 20.53 -15.02
N LYS A 396 4.34 20.19 -13.87
CA LYS A 396 3.40 21.01 -13.10
C LYS A 396 3.94 21.13 -11.68
N GLU A 397 4.25 22.36 -11.27
CA GLU A 397 5.02 22.76 -10.09
C GLU A 397 4.83 21.90 -8.81
N LYS A 398 3.62 21.41 -8.55
CA LYS A 398 3.28 20.61 -7.36
C LYS A 398 2.68 19.23 -7.65
N TYR A 399 2.42 18.91 -8.92
CA TYR A 399 1.57 17.78 -9.28
C TYR A 399 2.23 16.81 -10.26
N SER A 400 3.09 17.28 -11.17
CA SER A 400 3.82 16.40 -12.07
C SER A 400 5.25 16.88 -12.30
N ARG A 401 6.21 15.96 -12.31
CA ARG A 401 7.58 16.26 -12.70
C ARG A 401 8.17 15.13 -13.52
N ILE A 402 8.84 15.48 -14.60
CA ILE A 402 9.64 14.60 -15.44
C ILE A 402 11.08 14.68 -14.94
N VAL A 403 11.61 13.54 -14.53
CA VAL A 403 12.90 13.41 -13.86
C VAL A 403 13.79 12.51 -14.71
N THR A 404 15.06 12.87 -14.89
CA THR A 404 16.03 12.05 -15.64
C THR A 404 16.51 10.88 -14.80
N ILE A 405 16.97 9.80 -15.45
CA ILE A 405 17.59 8.68 -14.71
C ILE A 405 18.82 9.13 -13.92
N ASP A 406 19.59 10.11 -14.43
CA ASP A 406 20.75 10.66 -13.72
C ASP A 406 20.35 11.36 -12.41
N GLU A 407 19.30 12.20 -12.43
CA GLU A 407 18.77 12.85 -11.21
C GLU A 407 18.25 11.80 -10.21
N ILE A 408 17.67 10.70 -10.68
CA ILE A 408 17.25 9.58 -9.81
C ILE A 408 18.46 8.83 -9.24
N ALA A 409 19.53 8.66 -10.02
CA ALA A 409 20.75 8.00 -9.58
C ALA A 409 21.47 8.82 -8.49
N GLU A 410 21.50 10.15 -8.62
CA GLU A 410 22.00 11.08 -7.60
C GLU A 410 21.21 10.96 -6.28
N ASN A 411 19.91 10.73 -6.37
CA ASN A 411 19.03 10.44 -5.22
C ASN A 411 19.05 8.96 -4.79
N ASN A 412 20.18 8.26 -4.98
CA ASN A 412 20.38 6.87 -4.55
C ASN A 412 19.34 5.87 -5.09
N TRP A 413 18.80 6.13 -6.28
CA TRP A 413 17.72 5.36 -6.89
C TRP A 413 16.43 5.37 -6.05
N ASP A 414 16.22 6.37 -5.19
CA ASP A 414 14.99 6.51 -4.41
C ASP A 414 13.87 7.07 -5.30
N LEU A 415 12.70 6.43 -5.33
CA LEU A 415 11.56 6.89 -6.12
C LEU A 415 10.50 7.60 -5.27
N ASN A 416 10.86 8.12 -4.09
CA ASN A 416 9.99 9.01 -3.32
C ASN A 416 9.74 10.31 -4.11
N PRO A 417 8.48 10.61 -4.49
CA PRO A 417 8.21 11.82 -5.24
C PRO A 417 8.61 13.10 -4.51
N SER A 418 8.61 13.13 -3.18
CA SER A 418 8.97 14.34 -2.40
C SER A 418 10.40 14.83 -2.65
N LEU A 419 11.31 13.94 -3.08
CA LEU A 419 12.68 14.28 -3.49
C LEU A 419 12.70 15.09 -4.79
N TYR A 420 11.66 14.93 -5.60
CA TYR A 420 11.55 15.51 -6.92
C TYR A 420 10.56 16.67 -6.96
N PHE A 421 9.73 16.97 -5.96
CA PHE A 421 8.92 18.19 -6.02
C PHE A 421 9.68 19.40 -5.48
N ILE A 422 9.70 20.49 -6.27
CA ILE A 422 10.44 21.71 -5.92
C ILE A 422 9.85 22.36 -4.67
N HIS A 423 8.52 22.30 -4.52
CA HIS A 423 7.77 22.95 -3.46
C HIS A 423 7.13 21.91 -2.55
N VAL A 424 7.49 21.92 -1.27
CA VAL A 424 6.85 21.09 -0.23
C VAL A 424 6.09 21.98 0.73
N GLU A 425 4.80 21.67 0.92
CA GLU A 425 3.99 22.32 1.95
C GLU A 425 4.29 21.65 3.30
N LEU A 426 4.73 22.45 4.26
CA LEU A 426 5.05 22.00 5.60
C LEU A 426 4.03 22.61 6.57
N ASP A 427 3.41 21.76 7.39
CA ASP A 427 2.60 22.21 8.52
C ASP A 427 3.54 22.55 9.68
N THR A 428 3.67 23.85 9.98
CA THR A 428 4.61 24.35 11.00
C THR A 428 3.88 25.14 12.09
N GLU A 429 4.60 25.50 13.15
CA GLU A 429 4.08 26.42 14.18
C GLU A 429 3.72 27.81 13.64
N PHE A 430 4.27 28.20 12.49
CA PHE A 430 3.96 29.44 11.77
C PHE A 430 2.77 29.29 10.80
N GLY A 431 2.11 28.13 10.79
CA GLY A 431 1.11 27.74 9.80
C GLY A 431 1.72 26.98 8.63
N LYS A 432 0.96 26.87 7.54
CA LYS A 432 1.42 26.20 6.31
C LYS A 432 2.43 27.07 5.58
N ILE A 433 3.66 26.59 5.48
CA ILE A 433 4.70 27.24 4.68
C ILE A 433 5.00 26.41 3.43
N VAL A 434 5.55 27.05 2.40
CA VAL A 434 6.03 26.37 1.20
C VAL A 434 7.55 26.43 1.19
N PHE A 435 8.20 25.28 1.33
CA PHE A 435 9.65 25.16 1.19
C PHE A 435 10.02 24.89 -0.27
N ASN A 436 10.93 25.70 -0.83
CA ASN A 436 11.47 25.48 -2.17
C ASN A 436 12.92 24.95 -2.07
N LYS A 437 13.11 23.64 -2.29
CA LYS A 437 14.42 22.99 -2.15
C LYS A 437 15.47 23.57 -3.11
N LYS A 438 15.12 23.77 -4.39
CA LYS A 438 16.07 24.33 -5.38
C LYS A 438 16.46 25.78 -5.07
N LYS A 439 15.51 26.57 -4.57
CA LYS A 439 15.77 27.94 -4.13
C LYS A 439 16.70 27.92 -2.93
N TYR A 440 16.45 27.02 -1.98
CA TYR A 440 17.33 26.84 -0.83
C TYR A 440 18.74 26.43 -1.26
N GLU A 441 18.89 25.41 -2.10
CA GLU A 441 20.19 24.96 -2.63
C GLU A 441 20.91 26.01 -3.47
N GLY A 442 20.16 26.86 -4.19
CA GLY A 442 20.72 27.88 -5.09
C GLY A 442 20.98 29.25 -4.46
N GLU A 443 20.26 29.61 -3.39
CA GLU A 443 20.34 30.93 -2.75
C GLU A 443 20.90 30.88 -1.32
N ALA A 444 20.87 29.74 -0.62
CA ALA A 444 21.46 29.65 0.70
C ALA A 444 22.99 29.70 0.60
N GLU A 445 23.58 30.56 1.42
CA GLU A 445 25.02 30.73 1.47
C GLU A 445 25.67 29.65 2.34
N ASN A 446 26.85 29.16 1.91
CA ASN A 446 27.70 28.24 2.68
C ASN A 446 27.00 26.96 3.14
N LEU A 447 26.22 26.32 2.27
CA LEU A 447 25.67 25.00 2.55
C LEU A 447 26.79 23.97 2.73
N VAL A 448 26.71 23.21 3.83
CA VAL A 448 27.59 22.09 4.13
C VAL A 448 26.76 20.87 4.49
N GLN A 449 27.27 19.68 4.15
CA GLN A 449 26.65 18.44 4.58
C GLN A 449 27.02 18.14 6.05
N ILE A 450 26.09 17.61 6.83
CA ILE A 450 26.39 17.18 8.22
C ILE A 450 27.57 16.19 8.22
N GLY A 451 27.68 15.33 7.20
CA GLY A 451 28.79 14.40 7.06
C GLY A 451 30.18 15.03 6.93
N ASP A 452 30.27 16.30 6.49
CA ASP A 452 31.55 17.01 6.35
C ASP A 452 32.00 17.63 7.68
N ILE A 453 31.06 17.99 8.54
CA ILE A 453 31.31 18.66 9.83
C ILE A 453 31.21 17.73 11.05
N ALA A 454 30.74 16.50 10.87
CA ALA A 454 30.48 15.58 11.97
C ALA A 454 30.67 14.09 11.62
N GLU A 455 31.08 13.31 12.61
CA GLU A 455 30.94 11.87 12.59
C GLU A 455 29.49 11.49 12.92
N VAL A 456 28.85 10.71 12.05
CA VAL A 456 27.47 10.24 12.24
C VAL A 456 27.45 8.75 12.61
N ILE A 457 27.06 8.45 13.85
CA ILE A 457 27.21 7.13 14.48
C ILE A 457 25.83 6.57 14.85
N ARG A 458 25.60 5.27 14.61
CA ARG A 458 24.40 4.58 15.11
C ARG A 458 24.66 4.08 16.52
N GLY A 459 23.73 4.33 17.44
CA GLY A 459 23.83 3.86 18.82
C GLY A 459 23.78 2.33 18.98
N VAL A 460 23.92 1.86 20.22
CA VAL A 460 24.05 0.44 20.55
C VAL A 460 22.74 -0.32 20.59
N ASN A 461 22.72 -1.53 20.04
CA ASN A 461 21.55 -2.40 20.11
C ASN A 461 21.32 -2.85 21.55
N LEU A 462 20.10 -2.65 22.04
CA LEU A 462 19.70 -3.12 23.36
C LEU A 462 19.31 -4.60 23.31
N PRO A 463 19.67 -5.40 24.35
CA PRO A 463 19.26 -6.79 24.45
C PRO A 463 17.74 -6.91 24.61
N SER A 464 17.17 -8.00 24.07
CA SER A 464 15.77 -8.35 24.30
C SER A 464 15.54 -8.81 25.74
N ARG A 465 14.28 -8.73 26.22
CA ARG A 465 13.92 -9.09 27.61
C ARG A 465 14.38 -10.49 28.02
N ARG A 466 14.35 -11.47 27.11
CA ARG A 466 14.85 -12.85 27.35
C ARG A 466 16.38 -12.95 27.44
N GLN A 467 17.11 -12.02 26.82
CA GLN A 467 18.56 -11.97 26.88
C GLN A 467 19.03 -11.35 28.20
N ILE A 468 18.32 -10.34 28.70
CA ILE A 468 18.64 -9.69 29.99
C ILE A 468 18.65 -10.71 31.15
N GLU A 469 17.73 -11.68 31.15
CA GLU A 469 17.61 -12.70 32.20
C GLU A 469 18.75 -13.75 32.20
N ASN A 470 19.55 -13.84 31.14
CA ASN A 470 20.58 -14.88 30.94
C ASN A 470 21.99 -14.33 30.67
N THR A 471 22.26 -13.06 30.99
CA THR A 471 23.54 -12.41 30.62
C THR A 471 24.37 -12.00 31.84
N ASP A 472 25.53 -12.64 32.02
CA ASP A 472 26.63 -12.12 32.84
C ASP A 472 27.43 -11.10 31.99
N GLY A 473 27.07 -9.82 32.08
CA GLY A 473 27.73 -8.75 31.34
C GLY A 473 27.80 -7.46 32.17
N GLU A 474 28.78 -6.61 31.87
CA GLU A 474 28.90 -5.29 32.50
C GLU A 474 27.66 -4.44 32.18
N LEU A 475 27.06 -3.87 33.21
CA LEU A 475 25.90 -3.01 33.11
C LEU A 475 26.35 -1.60 32.76
N PHE A 476 25.74 -1.04 31.72
CA PHE A 476 25.98 0.35 31.34
C PHE A 476 24.67 1.13 31.39
N PRO A 477 24.67 2.37 31.91
CA PRO A 477 23.54 3.27 31.74
C PRO A 477 23.38 3.63 30.26
N VAL A 478 22.16 3.53 29.72
CA VAL A 478 21.89 3.78 28.29
C VAL A 478 20.75 4.77 28.08
N ILE A 479 21.00 5.86 27.36
CA ILE A 479 19.99 6.84 26.97
C ILE A 479 18.99 6.22 25.99
N GLN A 480 17.70 6.30 26.33
CA GLN A 480 16.58 5.84 25.51
C GLN A 480 15.64 6.99 25.12
N ILE A 481 14.70 6.72 24.20
CA ILE A 481 13.76 7.74 23.71
C ILE A 481 12.92 8.36 24.84
N ARG A 482 12.63 7.60 25.90
CA ARG A 482 11.85 8.10 27.04
C ARG A 482 12.60 9.14 27.88
N ASP A 483 13.92 9.13 27.83
CA ASP A 483 14.77 10.00 28.65
C ASP A 483 14.93 11.38 28.03
N ILE A 484 14.50 11.57 26.78
CA ILE A 484 14.42 12.89 26.15
C ILE A 484 13.02 13.49 26.35
N GLU A 485 12.96 14.61 27.05
CA GLU A 485 11.74 15.40 27.26
C GLU A 485 12.03 16.87 26.97
N ASN A 486 11.20 17.51 26.15
CA ASN A 486 11.37 18.92 25.73
C ASN A 486 12.76 19.25 25.15
N GLY A 487 13.40 18.28 24.49
CA GLY A 487 14.72 18.45 23.88
C GLY A 487 15.90 18.33 24.86
N GLU A 488 15.64 17.94 26.11
CA GLU A 488 16.66 17.76 27.17
C GLU A 488 16.73 16.30 27.62
N ILE A 489 17.91 15.89 28.08
CA ILE A 489 18.17 14.53 28.59
C ILE A 489 17.92 14.48 30.10
N ARG A 490 17.09 13.55 30.55
CA ARG A 490 16.82 13.28 31.96
C ARG A 490 17.71 12.16 32.48
N PHE A 491 18.82 12.54 33.10
CA PHE A 491 19.77 11.57 33.66
C PHE A 491 19.19 10.75 34.84
N GLU A 492 18.23 11.32 35.56
CA GLU A 492 17.56 10.69 36.72
C GLU A 492 16.78 9.42 36.37
N THR A 493 16.42 9.22 35.09
CA THR A 493 15.55 8.12 34.63
C THR A 493 16.27 7.08 33.78
N ILE A 494 17.59 7.16 33.66
CA ILE A 494 18.37 6.29 32.77
C ILE A 494 18.50 4.90 33.39
N ASP A 495 18.05 3.89 32.65
CA ASP A 495 18.18 2.50 33.03
C ASP A 495 19.51 1.89 32.56
N GLU A 496 19.96 0.87 33.29
CA GLU A 496 21.16 0.11 32.98
C GLU A 496 20.86 -1.17 32.20
N PHE A 497 21.73 -1.51 31.24
CA PHE A 497 21.57 -2.69 30.39
C PHE A 497 22.89 -3.47 30.30
N PRO A 498 22.84 -4.81 30.24
CA PRO A 498 24.02 -5.62 29.96
C PRO A 498 24.36 -5.53 28.47
N ILE A 499 25.44 -4.82 28.15
CA ILE A 499 25.84 -4.58 26.75
C ILE A 499 27.12 -5.35 26.42
N GLN A 500 27.03 -6.22 25.42
CA GLN A 500 28.17 -6.95 24.86
C GLN A 500 28.55 -6.34 23.51
N THR A 501 29.22 -5.19 23.53
CA THR A 501 29.81 -4.59 22.32
C THR A 501 31.32 -4.44 22.48
N ARG A 502 32.07 -4.66 21.40
CA ARG A 502 33.54 -4.49 21.39
C ARG A 502 33.97 -3.02 21.34
N ASP A 503 33.05 -2.12 21.02
CA ASP A 503 33.36 -0.72 20.66
C ASP A 503 32.50 0.25 21.49
N VAL A 504 32.55 0.08 22.81
CA VAL A 504 31.76 0.85 23.79
C VAL A 504 32.05 2.35 23.65
N GLN A 505 33.33 2.72 23.52
CA GLN A 505 33.77 4.11 23.43
C GLN A 505 33.13 4.88 22.26
N ARG A 506 32.90 4.20 21.14
CA ARG A 506 32.32 4.82 19.95
C ARG A 506 30.88 5.32 20.19
N VAL A 507 30.10 4.56 20.96
CA VAL A 507 28.67 4.84 21.22
C VAL A 507 28.41 5.50 22.58
N THR A 508 29.47 5.76 23.34
CA THR A 508 29.42 6.59 24.55
C THR A 508 29.05 8.02 24.17
N ALA A 509 28.06 8.59 24.86
CA ALA A 509 27.66 9.98 24.72
C ALA A 509 28.81 10.90 25.17
N GLN A 510 29.14 11.91 24.38
CA GLN A 510 30.12 12.94 24.74
C GLN A 510 29.43 14.29 24.87
N PRO A 511 29.88 15.18 25.78
CA PRO A 511 29.37 16.55 25.83
C PRO A 511 29.44 17.22 24.45
N GLY A 512 28.32 17.79 24.01
CA GLY A 512 28.18 18.39 22.67
C GLY A 512 27.72 17.42 21.58
N ASP A 513 27.61 16.11 21.83
CA ASP A 513 26.96 15.19 20.89
C ASP A 513 25.49 15.59 20.69
N ILE A 514 25.01 15.54 19.45
CA ILE A 514 23.60 15.76 19.13
C ILE A 514 22.95 14.39 18.89
N LEU A 515 21.91 14.07 19.64
CA LEU A 515 21.17 12.82 19.55
C LEU A 515 19.89 13.02 18.74
N VAL A 516 19.73 12.33 17.62
CA VAL A 516 18.52 12.39 16.78
C VAL A 516 17.83 11.03 16.79
N SER A 517 16.55 10.97 17.18
CA SER A 517 15.82 9.70 17.20
C SER A 517 15.71 9.12 15.79
N SER A 518 16.22 7.91 15.60
CA SER A 518 16.21 7.20 14.32
C SER A 518 14.85 6.64 13.93
N ARG A 519 13.87 6.62 14.85
CA ARG A 519 12.52 6.10 14.63
C ARG A 519 11.47 6.87 15.41
N GLY A 520 10.32 7.16 14.80
CA GLY A 520 9.19 7.78 15.48
C GLY A 520 8.31 8.60 14.55
N THR A 521 7.13 9.03 15.04
CA THR A 521 6.25 9.98 14.35
C THR A 521 6.67 11.43 14.53
N GLN A 522 7.48 11.71 15.56
CA GLN A 522 8.14 13.00 15.79
C GLN A 522 9.59 12.74 16.17
N GLN A 523 10.51 13.51 15.58
CA GLN A 523 11.93 13.40 15.83
C GLN A 523 12.26 14.06 17.17
N LYS A 524 12.77 13.27 18.12
CA LYS A 524 13.36 13.80 19.36
C LYS A 524 14.82 14.14 19.10
N ILE A 525 15.19 15.37 19.43
CA ILE A 525 16.56 15.88 19.27
C ILE A 525 17.03 16.46 20.61
N ALA A 526 18.23 16.11 21.04
CA ALA A 526 18.84 16.67 22.24
C ALA A 526 20.34 16.87 22.03
N VAL A 527 20.91 17.87 22.70
CA VAL A 527 22.37 18.03 22.83
C VAL A 527 22.77 17.45 24.18
N VAL A 528 23.82 16.63 24.20
CA VAL A 528 24.35 16.03 25.41
C VAL A 528 25.07 17.12 26.23
N PRO A 529 24.61 17.44 27.45
CA PRO A 529 25.27 18.41 28.31
C PRO A 529 26.52 17.80 28.96
N GLU A 530 27.26 18.62 29.71
CA GLU A 530 28.31 18.13 30.61
C GLU A 530 27.72 17.16 31.64
N TYR A 531 28.35 16.00 31.79
CA TYR A 531 27.94 14.97 32.75
C TYR A 531 29.15 14.13 33.19
N ASP A 532 29.03 13.49 34.35
CA ASP A 532 30.08 12.61 34.88
C ASP A 532 29.81 11.14 34.59
N GLY A 533 30.88 10.38 34.30
CA GLY A 533 30.83 8.95 34.09
C GLY A 533 30.69 8.54 32.63
N MET A 534 30.22 7.31 32.39
CA MET A 534 30.08 6.75 31.05
C MET A 534 28.64 6.35 30.80
N ILE A 535 27.98 7.01 29.85
CA ILE A 535 26.61 6.71 29.44
C ILE A 535 26.59 6.39 27.94
N LEU A 536 25.95 5.28 27.57
CA LEU A 536 25.83 4.87 26.17
C LEU A 536 24.56 5.42 25.54
N VAL A 537 24.52 5.45 24.20
CA VAL A 537 23.35 5.87 23.44
C VAL A 537 22.71 4.66 22.76
N SER A 538 21.39 4.47 22.93
CA SER A 538 20.64 3.40 22.25
C SER A 538 20.65 3.53 20.72
N ASN A 539 20.57 2.41 20.00
CA ASN A 539 20.38 2.32 18.54
C ASN A 539 19.10 2.97 18.03
N MET A 540 18.20 3.35 18.94
CA MET A 540 17.04 4.18 18.66
C MET A 540 17.44 5.62 18.34
N PHE A 541 18.69 6.02 18.59
CA PHE A 541 19.27 7.29 18.19
C PHE A 541 20.40 7.13 17.16
N ILE A 542 20.60 8.20 16.41
CA ILE A 542 21.82 8.50 15.65
C ILE A 542 22.53 9.63 16.40
N ILE A 543 23.81 9.45 16.66
CA ILE A 543 24.70 10.43 17.29
C ILE A 543 25.35 11.24 16.16
N ILE A 544 25.30 12.56 16.25
CA ILE A 544 26.05 13.48 15.42
C ILE A 544 27.12 14.09 16.32
N ARG A 545 28.38 13.72 16.07
CA ARG A 545 29.54 14.19 16.83
C ARG A 545 30.34 15.16 15.99
N LEU A 546 30.28 16.45 16.33
CA LEU A 546 30.95 17.50 15.58
C LEU A 546 32.48 17.33 15.63
N HIS A 547 33.15 17.57 14.50
CA HIS A 547 34.61 17.56 14.43
C HIS A 547 35.24 18.69 15.27
N SER A 548 34.56 19.84 15.37
CA SER A 548 35.01 21.01 16.13
C SER A 548 33.83 21.80 16.68
N THR A 549 33.64 21.78 18.01
CA THR A 549 32.64 22.61 18.71
C THR A 549 33.03 24.09 18.80
N LYS A 550 34.25 24.44 18.38
CA LYS A 550 34.72 25.84 18.27
C LYS A 550 34.27 26.50 16.97
N GLU A 551 34.00 25.70 15.94
CA GLU A 551 33.58 26.17 14.62
C GLU A 551 32.09 26.00 14.40
N VAL A 552 31.50 24.95 15.00
CA VAL A 552 30.08 24.65 14.92
C VAL A 552 29.51 24.46 16.32
N ASP A 553 28.53 25.26 16.69
CA ASP A 553 27.81 25.10 17.95
C ASP A 553 26.82 23.92 17.84
N PRO A 554 26.84 22.93 18.75
CA PRO A 554 25.91 21.80 18.69
C PRO A 554 24.44 22.22 18.82
N VAL A 555 24.16 23.31 19.55
CA VAL A 555 22.80 23.86 19.68
C VAL A 555 22.36 24.47 18.35
N TYR A 556 23.27 25.06 17.56
CA TYR A 556 22.96 25.58 16.22
C TYR A 556 22.43 24.47 15.31
N VAL A 557 23.15 23.33 15.24
CA VAL A 557 22.74 22.17 14.44
C VAL A 557 21.42 21.59 14.95
N LYS A 558 21.25 21.46 16.28
CA LYS A 558 19.96 21.05 16.87
C LYS A 558 18.81 21.95 16.40
N ARG A 559 18.96 23.28 16.50
CA ARG A 559 17.91 24.23 16.11
C ARG A 559 17.60 24.20 14.62
N PHE A 560 18.62 24.01 13.77
CA PHE A 560 18.39 23.79 12.35
C PHE A 560 17.57 22.52 12.09
N LEU A 561 17.91 21.40 12.73
CA LEU A 561 17.17 20.15 12.56
C LEU A 561 15.73 20.23 13.10
N GLU A 562 15.49 21.05 14.12
CA GLU A 562 14.14 21.34 14.64
C GLU A 562 13.34 22.31 13.75
N SER A 563 14.00 23.06 12.86
CA SER A 563 13.35 24.00 11.94
C SER A 563 12.48 23.28 10.89
N PRO A 564 11.56 24.00 10.22
CA PRO A 564 10.78 23.42 9.13
C PRO A 564 11.61 22.75 8.03
N ILE A 565 12.77 23.32 7.70
CA ILE A 565 13.67 22.77 6.68
C ILE A 565 14.34 21.48 7.19
N GLY A 566 14.76 21.46 8.46
CA GLY A 566 15.28 20.24 9.10
C GLY A 566 14.25 19.12 9.14
N GLN A 567 13.00 19.44 9.50
CA GLN A 567 11.89 18.49 9.48
C GLN A 567 11.57 18.00 8.06
N TYR A 568 11.61 18.88 7.05
CA TYR A 568 11.49 18.47 5.64
C TYR A 568 12.50 17.40 5.27
N PHE A 569 13.77 17.56 5.67
CA PHE A 569 14.79 16.54 5.39
C PHE A 569 14.52 15.21 6.10
N PHE A 570 13.88 15.20 7.28
CA PHE A 570 13.46 13.94 7.91
C PHE A 570 12.28 13.29 7.16
N GLU A 571 11.33 14.08 6.70
CA GLU A 571 10.15 13.61 5.96
C GLU A 571 10.50 13.10 4.56
N ALA A 572 11.43 13.76 3.87
CA ALA A 572 11.90 13.35 2.55
C ALA A 572 12.49 11.93 2.52
N HIS A 573 13.03 11.47 3.65
CA HIS A 573 13.61 10.13 3.81
C HIS A 573 12.64 9.12 4.46
N GLN A 574 11.34 9.42 4.55
CA GLN A 574 10.34 8.47 5.04
C GLN A 574 10.16 7.30 4.08
N SER A 575 10.42 6.09 4.57
CA SER A 575 10.27 4.84 3.82
C SER A 575 8.81 4.34 3.69
N GLY A 576 7.82 5.25 3.59
CA GLY A 576 6.39 4.91 3.39
C GLY A 576 5.63 4.36 4.60
N SER A 577 6.19 4.45 5.81
CA SER A 577 5.52 4.10 7.08
C SER A 577 5.11 5.37 7.85
N ILE A 578 4.04 5.29 8.66
CA ILE A 578 3.59 6.40 9.55
C ILE A 578 4.73 6.89 10.47
N ALA A 579 5.66 6.02 10.84
CA ALA A 579 6.86 6.38 11.57
C ALA A 579 8.03 6.57 10.59
N THR A 580 8.76 7.68 10.72
CA THR A 580 10.02 7.92 10.01
C THR A 580 11.07 6.93 10.51
N VAL A 581 11.89 6.39 9.59
CA VAL A 581 13.06 5.56 9.92
C VAL A 581 14.28 6.19 9.27
N LEU A 582 15.20 6.71 10.09
CA LEU A 582 16.41 7.39 9.63
C LEU A 582 17.63 6.47 9.75
N THR A 583 18.50 6.55 8.76
CA THR A 583 19.82 5.92 8.73
C THR A 583 20.92 6.97 8.94
N PRO A 584 22.13 6.57 9.37
CA PRO A 584 23.26 7.49 9.45
C PRO A 584 23.59 8.18 8.13
N ASN A 585 23.33 7.54 6.98
CA ASN A 585 23.59 8.17 5.69
C ASN A 585 22.58 9.28 5.38
N ASP A 586 21.31 9.09 5.74
CA ASP A 586 20.28 10.12 5.54
C ASP A 586 20.62 11.38 6.34
N ILE A 587 21.14 11.22 7.57
CA ILE A 587 21.62 12.34 8.39
C ILE A 587 22.86 12.99 7.78
N ARG A 588 23.82 12.22 7.26
CA ARG A 588 25.04 12.76 6.62
C ARG A 588 24.72 13.67 5.44
N SER A 589 23.72 13.30 4.63
CA SER A 589 23.33 14.05 3.43
C SER A 589 22.51 15.30 3.71
N ILE A 590 22.13 15.58 4.96
CA ILE A 590 21.41 16.83 5.29
C ILE A 590 22.35 18.00 5.07
N GLU A 591 21.90 18.96 4.27
CA GLU A 591 22.59 20.22 4.02
C GLU A 591 22.04 21.30 4.95
N LEU A 592 22.94 22.02 5.62
CA LEU A 592 22.60 23.16 6.46
C LEU A 592 23.49 24.36 6.08
N PRO A 593 23.02 25.61 6.28
CA PRO A 593 23.85 26.78 6.05
C PRO A 593 24.83 26.90 7.22
N LEU A 594 26.13 26.95 6.94
CA LEU A 594 27.13 27.12 7.98
C LEU A 594 27.45 28.60 8.17
N LEU A 595 26.91 29.18 9.26
CA LEU A 595 27.19 30.55 9.65
C LEU A 595 28.51 30.66 10.43
N PRO A 596 29.17 31.83 10.45
CA PRO A 596 30.25 32.10 11.40
C PRO A 596 29.80 31.88 12.85
N ILE A 597 30.68 31.34 13.71
CA ILE A 597 30.33 30.95 15.09
C ILE A 597 29.65 32.06 15.90
N GLU A 598 30.07 33.32 15.72
CA GLU A 598 29.46 34.48 16.39
C GLU A 598 27.99 34.70 15.98
N GLN A 599 27.67 34.45 14.70
CA GLN A 599 26.29 34.54 14.20
C GLN A 599 25.45 33.34 14.64
N GLN A 600 26.05 32.15 14.75
CA GLN A 600 25.39 30.98 15.32
C GLN A 600 24.95 31.27 16.76
N GLN A 601 25.85 31.82 17.59
CA GLN A 601 25.59 32.18 18.99
C GLN A 601 24.52 33.28 19.13
N GLU A 602 24.55 34.29 18.27
CA GLU A 602 23.50 35.33 18.24
C GLU A 602 22.12 34.73 17.93
N MET A 603 22.02 33.84 16.94
CA MET A 603 20.78 33.15 16.59
C MET A 603 20.27 32.29 17.75
N ILE A 604 21.16 31.52 18.38
CA ILE A 604 20.82 30.70 19.56
C ILE A 604 20.23 31.58 20.65
N ARG A 605 20.87 32.72 20.98
CA ARG A 605 20.38 33.64 22.01
C ARG A 605 18.96 34.14 21.70
N GLN A 606 18.70 34.53 20.45
CA GLN A 606 17.38 35.01 20.03
C GLN A 606 16.29 33.94 20.20
N LEU A 607 16.61 32.68 19.84
CA LEU A 607 15.68 31.56 20.01
C LEU A 607 15.46 31.21 21.48
N GLU A 608 16.50 31.23 22.30
CA GLU A 608 16.40 31.00 23.75
C GLU A 608 15.57 32.10 24.46
N GLU A 609 15.71 33.36 24.05
CA GLU A 609 14.87 34.44 24.55
C GLU A 609 13.39 34.20 24.25
N ALA A 610 13.07 33.68 23.05
CA ALA A 610 11.71 33.32 22.66
C ALA A 610 11.16 32.13 23.49
N ASP A 611 11.97 31.08 23.67
CA ASP A 611 11.62 29.91 24.49
C ASP A 611 11.34 30.32 25.94
N GLU A 612 12.12 31.26 26.49
CA GLU A 612 11.96 31.77 27.84
C GLU A 612 10.64 32.56 28.02
N LEU A 613 10.19 33.28 26.99
CA LEU A 613 8.89 33.96 27.01
C LEU A 613 7.74 32.94 27.12
N ILE A 614 7.80 31.86 26.34
CA ILE A 614 6.80 30.78 26.38
C ILE A 614 6.82 30.10 27.75
N ARG A 615 8.01 29.81 28.30
CA ARG A 615 8.16 29.19 29.62
C ARG A 615 7.53 30.04 30.72
N LYS A 616 7.80 31.35 30.73
CA LYS A 616 7.19 32.30 31.69
C LYS A 616 5.66 32.35 31.55
N ALA A 617 5.15 32.43 30.32
CA ALA A 617 3.70 32.46 30.06
C ALA A 617 3.02 31.15 30.51
N TYR A 618 3.67 30.01 30.33
CA TYR A 618 3.16 28.70 30.75
C TYR A 618 3.08 28.57 32.28
N GLU A 619 4.11 29.03 33.00
CA GLU A 619 4.10 29.07 34.46
C GLU A 619 3.02 30.04 34.99
N GLU A 620 2.85 31.20 34.36
CA GLU A 620 1.76 32.12 34.69
C GLU A 620 0.38 31.48 34.46
N ARG A 621 0.21 30.75 33.36
CA ARG A 621 -1.02 30.00 33.06
C ARG A 621 -1.31 28.94 34.12
N LYS A 622 -0.30 28.14 34.50
CA LYS A 622 -0.42 27.13 35.57
C LYS A 622 -0.90 27.77 36.87
N LYS A 623 -0.30 28.89 37.26
CA LYS A 623 -0.70 29.64 38.46
C LYS A 623 -2.15 30.09 38.39
N LYS A 624 -2.59 30.72 37.28
CA LYS A 624 -3.98 31.14 37.09
C LYS A 624 -4.96 29.97 37.15
N TYR A 625 -4.60 28.82 36.57
CA TYR A 625 -5.44 27.62 36.61
C TYR A 625 -5.55 27.07 38.03
N PHE A 626 -4.44 27.01 38.76
CA PHE A 626 -4.43 26.59 40.15
C PHE A 626 -5.29 27.52 41.03
N ASP A 627 -5.16 28.83 40.87
CA ASP A 627 -5.97 29.83 41.58
C ASP A 627 -7.47 29.67 41.25
N ALA A 628 -7.81 29.39 39.99
CA ALA A 628 -9.18 29.10 39.59
C ALA A 628 -9.71 27.81 40.25
N TYR A 629 -8.90 26.75 40.32
CA TYR A 629 -9.27 25.51 41.01
C TYR A 629 -9.45 25.67 42.51
N GLN A 630 -8.68 26.56 43.16
CA GLN A 630 -8.94 26.96 44.55
C GLN A 630 -10.32 27.60 44.69
N LYS A 631 -10.70 28.51 43.78
CA LYS A 631 -12.04 29.14 43.78
C LYS A 631 -13.18 28.16 43.48
N PHE A 632 -12.93 27.13 42.67
CA PHE A 632 -13.89 26.05 42.42
C PHE A 632 -14.09 25.10 43.62
N GLY A 633 -13.32 25.26 44.71
CA GLY A 633 -13.39 24.39 45.89
C GLY A 633 -12.74 23.02 45.70
N ILE A 634 -12.13 22.77 44.54
CA ILE A 634 -11.44 21.50 44.22
C ILE A 634 -9.92 21.58 44.43
N GLY A 635 -9.38 22.78 44.64
CA GLY A 635 -7.95 23.01 44.85
C GLY A 635 -7.38 22.29 46.08
N ALA A 636 -8.20 22.00 47.10
CA ALA A 636 -7.80 21.22 48.28
C ALA A 636 -7.40 19.76 47.94
N PHE A 637 -7.85 19.25 46.78
CA PHE A 637 -7.57 17.89 46.30
C PHE A 637 -6.44 17.86 45.26
N ILE A 638 -5.84 19.00 44.92
CA ILE A 638 -4.76 19.13 43.94
C ILE A 638 -3.52 19.65 44.66
N ARG A 639 -2.53 18.78 44.90
CA ARG A 639 -1.22 19.18 45.41
C ARG A 639 -0.22 19.22 44.26
N PRO A 640 0.42 20.37 43.98
CA PRO A 640 1.60 20.39 43.13
C PRO A 640 2.66 19.50 43.78
N MET A 641 3.17 18.51 43.06
CA MET A 641 4.43 17.88 43.48
C MET A 641 5.53 18.92 43.25
N THR A 642 5.95 19.60 44.32
CA THR A 642 7.25 20.28 44.31
C THR A 642 8.31 19.21 44.09
N LYS A 643 9.11 19.37 43.03
CA LYS A 643 10.37 18.64 42.87
C LYS A 643 11.29 18.94 44.03
#